data_AF-A0A928WHE1-F1
#
_entry.id   AF-A0A928WHE1-F1
#
_cell.length_a   1.000
_cell.length_b   1.000
_cell.length_c   1.000
_cell.angle_alpha   90.00
_cell.angle_beta   90.00
_cell.angle_gamma   90.00
#
_symmetry.space_group_name_H-M   'P 1'
#
loop_
_entity.id
_entity.type
_entity.pdbx_description
1 polymer ?
#
loop_
_entity_poly.entity_id
_entity_poly.type
_entity_poly.pdbx_seq_one_letter_code
_entity_poly.pdbx_strand_id
1 'polypeptide(L)'
;MEETNPSNQKIIKLEGIAQDASKLTQIGSVDAENFHLTAEQVQFLVHLESGSQAESPGVLKAGDSPKSLAYWQGRTEEIAKIQQWLTDENTFLIGIEGIGGTGKSTLAAKIYDEIGGFPKRFWADVGNGASFSDLARKVLQEFGFPVPEQETQLVEALIRCLRTGQFLLIIDNLESLLQTDRQWGSLFYGDFFNAWVESGSNSKVIVTTRERPESPKGFAWLTVKGLQVEEGVALLTVLGIRGDLAEFVKLVDGHPLLLRLVADLLKEEYSQDPDLSRLADLGLGNLQQLLTDPQVVGVHRRENVGMVLVLDASFARLSELQKALLLNISVYRGAINSAAALAVLPGNSEVEIEQELRNLGKRSFLLEKLNGKRWFEFQPVVWEYVRYKAGDQTQAHQRAIDYYRSIAKQAPWTTKEDVKEYLEIFDHFYQLQDYNSAFDSIQVCNEFLTLRGYYTDQVELYGQLISKWQEIGDRENRKYQASLISLGNAYYSLGQYQLAIEFHQQSLEISRERGNRLGVGRSLNNLGIAYRSLGEYQRAIDFHQQSLEIAMEIGDRLGVGRSLNNLGTAYRSLGQYQRASEFYQQSLEIKREIGDRHGEAVSLGDLGSAYSSLGQYPRAIDFHQQSLEIFREINDLNNVGISLNNLGNAYSSLGQYPRAIEFFQQSLEISRKIGDRNCEGASLGNLGNAYSSLGQYPRAIEFFQQSLEIYREIGDRNGEGASLGNLGSAYSSLGQYPRAIEFFQQSLEIKRDIGDRNGVGISLNNLGSAYSSLGQYPRAIEFFQQSLEIKRDIGDRNGVGISLNNLGNAYKSLGEYQRAIEFYRQSLEIKREIGDIHGEGASLNNLGNAYKSLGEYQRAIEFYRQSLEIKREIGDIHGEGASLNNLGNAYKSLGEYQRAIEFYRQSLEIKREIGDIHGEGASLNNLGNAYKSLGEYQRAIEFYRQSLEIKREIGDIHGEGASLNNLGNAYNSLGEYQQAIEFYRQSLEIKREIGDIRGEGISLNNLGNAYNSLREYQRGIEFYHQSLEISREIGDIRGEADTLFNLGLALENVNRESDALGAYRDARELYQKMGLDADVQSCNNAIERLSQPQTPVVNRRSFWGWLRRLWRWLRSWFRR
;
A
#
# COMPACT_ATOMS: atom_id res chain seq x y z
N MET A 1 -10.30 13.96 -58.06
CA MET A 1 -9.97 14.66 -59.31
C MET A 1 -11.22 14.70 -60.17
N GLU A 2 -11.76 15.89 -60.42
CA GLU A 2 -12.64 16.19 -61.55
C GLU A 2 -12.31 17.62 -62.01
N GLU A 3 -12.06 17.76 -63.32
CA GLU A 3 -11.78 18.98 -64.10
C GLU A 3 -13.09 19.36 -64.83
N THR A 4 -13.55 20.59 -65.06
CA THR A 4 -12.95 21.91 -65.26
C THR A 4 -14.04 23.00 -65.16
N ASN A 5 -13.68 24.22 -64.72
CA ASN A 5 -14.30 25.47 -65.19
C ASN A 5 -13.21 26.56 -65.19
N PRO A 6 -12.92 27.27 -66.31
CA PRO A 6 -11.71 28.08 -66.44
C PRO A 6 -11.98 29.57 -66.16
N SER A 7 -12.09 29.96 -64.88
CA SER A 7 -12.03 31.38 -64.46
C SER A 7 -11.94 31.64 -62.95
N ASN A 8 -11.56 30.68 -62.10
CA ASN A 8 -11.46 30.90 -60.66
C ASN A 8 -10.02 30.71 -60.15
N GLN A 9 -9.46 31.77 -59.56
CA GLN A 9 -8.26 31.73 -58.69
C GLN A 9 -8.40 30.59 -57.66
N LYS A 10 -7.42 29.68 -57.58
CA LYS A 10 -7.41 28.59 -56.61
C LYS A 10 -7.00 29.08 -55.22
N ILE A 11 -7.91 29.76 -54.54
CA ILE A 11 -7.83 29.99 -53.09
C ILE A 11 -7.90 28.61 -52.41
N ILE A 12 -6.81 28.17 -51.76
CA ILE A 12 -6.84 27.00 -50.89
C ILE A 12 -7.46 27.45 -49.57
N LYS A 13 -8.75 27.12 -49.39
CA LYS A 13 -9.42 27.24 -48.09
C LYS A 13 -8.98 26.10 -47.20
N LEU A 14 -8.51 26.43 -46.01
CA LEU A 14 -8.13 25.46 -44.99
C LEU A 14 -9.35 25.22 -44.11
N GLU A 15 -9.90 24.01 -44.21
CA GLU A 15 -11.03 23.55 -43.42
C GLU A 15 -10.54 22.44 -42.48
N GLY A 16 -10.79 22.63 -41.18
CA GLY A 16 -10.50 21.64 -40.15
C GLY A 16 -11.74 20.80 -39.85
N ILE A 17 -11.55 19.50 -39.63
CA ILE A 17 -12.61 18.56 -39.25
C ILE A 17 -12.84 18.70 -37.74
N ALA A 18 -14.03 19.12 -37.32
CA ALA A 18 -14.50 18.87 -35.96
C ALA A 18 -15.10 17.45 -35.91
N GLN A 19 -14.87 16.71 -34.82
CA GLN A 19 -15.19 15.27 -34.69
C GLN A 19 -16.68 14.89 -34.83
N ASP A 20 -17.61 15.84 -34.80
CA ASP A 20 -18.96 15.61 -35.32
C ASP A 20 -18.96 15.90 -36.81
N ALA A 21 -19.14 14.86 -37.64
CA ALA A 21 -19.03 14.84 -39.10
C ALA A 21 -20.03 15.77 -39.87
N SER A 22 -20.51 16.85 -39.27
CA SER A 22 -21.48 17.79 -39.85
C SER A 22 -21.03 19.25 -39.92
N LYS A 23 -19.85 19.65 -39.40
CA LYS A 23 -19.32 21.03 -39.53
C LYS A 23 -17.82 21.10 -39.78
N LEU A 24 -17.45 21.50 -41.00
CA LEU A 24 -16.10 21.96 -41.37
C LEU A 24 -15.92 23.39 -40.82
N THR A 25 -14.88 23.61 -40.02
CA THR A 25 -14.57 24.96 -39.51
C THR A 25 -13.42 25.52 -40.32
N GLN A 26 -13.60 26.68 -40.95
CA GLN A 26 -12.55 27.31 -41.75
C GLN A 26 -11.45 27.86 -40.83
N ILE A 27 -10.25 27.27 -40.89
CA ILE A 27 -9.05 27.64 -40.11
C ILE A 27 -8.12 28.62 -40.85
N GLY A 28 -8.42 28.94 -42.12
CA GLY A 28 -7.88 30.09 -42.85
C GLY A 28 -7.82 29.89 -44.36
N SER A 29 -7.03 30.67 -45.10
CA SER A 29 -6.85 30.51 -46.56
C SER A 29 -5.47 30.98 -47.05
N VAL A 30 -4.98 30.40 -48.16
CA VAL A 30 -3.78 30.85 -48.91
C VAL A 30 -4.02 30.63 -50.42
N ASP A 31 -3.67 31.59 -51.28
CA ASP A 31 -3.81 31.49 -52.75
C ASP A 31 -2.53 30.95 -53.42
N ALA A 32 -2.42 29.63 -53.58
CA ALA A 32 -1.17 28.98 -53.99
C ALA A 32 -0.64 29.36 -55.38
N GLU A 33 -1.49 29.81 -56.31
CA GLU A 33 -1.06 30.18 -57.67
C GLU A 33 -0.37 31.56 -57.73
N ASN A 34 -0.66 32.46 -56.77
CA ASN A 34 -0.05 33.80 -56.71
C ASN A 34 1.26 33.84 -55.89
N PHE A 35 1.54 32.83 -55.05
CA PHE A 35 2.64 32.86 -54.07
C PHE A 35 3.88 32.04 -54.42
N HIS A 36 3.87 31.28 -55.51
CA HIS A 36 4.96 30.35 -55.87
C HIS A 36 5.35 29.36 -54.75
N LEU A 37 4.50 29.15 -53.75
CA LEU A 37 4.69 28.10 -52.74
C LEU A 37 4.46 26.75 -53.43
N THR A 38 5.35 25.79 -53.17
CA THR A 38 5.15 24.43 -53.68
C THR A 38 3.96 23.80 -52.98
N ALA A 39 3.27 22.88 -53.66
CA ALA A 39 2.16 22.13 -53.05
C ALA A 39 2.59 21.43 -51.74
N GLU A 40 3.85 20.99 -51.69
CA GLU A 40 4.46 20.35 -50.53
C GLU A 40 4.64 21.30 -49.34
N GLN A 41 5.09 22.53 -49.58
CA GLN A 41 5.20 23.58 -48.56
C GLN A 41 3.83 23.93 -47.98
N VAL A 42 2.82 24.06 -48.85
CA VAL A 42 1.45 24.34 -48.42
C VAL A 42 0.93 23.21 -47.53
N GLN A 43 1.09 21.96 -47.93
CA GLN A 43 0.63 20.81 -47.14
C GLN A 43 1.35 20.68 -45.79
N PHE A 44 2.66 20.95 -45.72
CA PHE A 44 3.38 20.95 -44.44
C PHE A 44 2.90 22.06 -43.50
N LEU A 45 2.59 23.23 -44.04
CA LEU A 45 2.00 24.32 -43.25
C LEU A 45 0.65 23.94 -42.68
N VAL A 46 -0.17 23.18 -43.43
CA VAL A 46 -1.42 22.61 -42.91
C VAL A 46 -1.13 21.64 -41.75
N HIS A 47 -0.13 20.76 -41.92
CA HIS A 47 0.26 19.79 -40.89
C HIS A 47 0.70 20.46 -39.58
N LEU A 48 1.54 21.50 -39.65
CA LEU A 48 1.98 22.28 -38.48
C LEU A 48 0.83 22.97 -37.75
N GLU A 49 -0.21 23.38 -38.49
CA GLU A 49 -1.37 24.08 -37.93
C GLU A 49 -2.47 23.15 -37.43
N SER A 50 -2.47 21.88 -37.86
CA SER A 50 -3.37 20.85 -37.33
C SER A 50 -2.90 20.20 -36.01
N GLY A 51 -1.68 20.54 -35.55
CA GLY A 51 -1.07 19.98 -34.34
C GLY A 51 -0.51 18.57 -34.56
N SER A 52 0.74 18.34 -34.18
CA SER A 52 1.35 17.00 -34.17
C SER A 52 1.29 16.41 -32.75
N GLN A 53 0.51 15.33 -32.58
CA GLN A 53 0.49 14.56 -31.33
C GLN A 53 1.59 13.50 -31.35
N ALA A 54 2.12 13.16 -30.17
CA ALA A 54 2.94 11.96 -30.03
C ALA A 54 2.05 10.72 -30.19
N GLU A 55 2.37 9.86 -31.17
CA GLU A 55 1.60 8.64 -31.44
C GLU A 55 1.85 7.52 -30.42
N SER A 56 2.94 7.59 -29.66
CA SER A 56 3.23 6.71 -28.53
C SER A 56 3.98 7.44 -27.40
N PRO A 57 3.77 7.05 -26.13
CA PRO A 57 4.58 7.51 -25.01
C PRO A 57 6.03 7.10 -25.15
N GLY A 58 6.92 7.97 -24.69
CA GLY A 58 8.35 7.77 -24.67
C GLY A 58 8.93 8.17 -23.32
N VAL A 59 10.21 7.84 -23.13
CA VAL A 59 10.88 8.01 -21.84
C VAL A 59 10.88 9.47 -21.40
N LEU A 60 10.42 9.71 -20.16
CA LEU A 60 10.48 11.01 -19.49
C LEU A 60 11.93 11.50 -19.39
N LYS A 61 12.24 12.59 -20.10
CA LYS A 61 13.50 13.33 -19.98
C LYS A 61 13.40 14.28 -18.79
N ALA A 62 14.20 14.04 -17.76
CA ALA A 62 14.11 14.77 -16.50
C ALA A 62 15.46 14.99 -15.81
N GLY A 63 15.51 15.98 -14.91
CA GLY A 63 16.69 16.35 -14.13
C GLY A 63 16.96 17.84 -14.23
N ASP A 64 18.02 18.21 -14.94
CA ASP A 64 18.43 19.59 -15.17
C ASP A 64 17.82 20.20 -16.43
N SER A 65 17.85 21.54 -16.49
CA SER A 65 17.48 22.31 -17.69
C SER A 65 18.28 21.81 -18.92
N PRO A 66 17.60 21.34 -19.98
CA PRO A 66 18.25 20.66 -21.09
C PRO A 66 18.93 21.60 -22.10
N LYS A 67 18.84 22.93 -21.96
CA LYS A 67 19.24 23.88 -23.02
C LYS A 67 20.47 24.70 -22.68
N SER A 68 21.43 24.72 -23.60
CA SER A 68 22.57 25.65 -23.56
C SER A 68 22.10 27.09 -23.85
N LEU A 69 22.27 27.99 -22.88
CA LEU A 69 21.91 29.41 -22.97
C LEU A 69 22.99 30.28 -23.65
N ALA A 70 23.92 29.68 -24.39
CA ALA A 70 25.12 30.34 -24.91
C ALA A 70 24.87 31.64 -25.72
N TYR A 71 23.66 31.84 -26.24
CA TYR A 71 23.25 33.01 -27.03
C TYR A 71 21.89 33.57 -26.61
N TRP A 72 21.62 33.67 -25.31
CA TRP A 72 20.42 34.34 -24.81
C TRP A 72 20.46 35.85 -25.09
N GLN A 73 19.38 36.41 -25.65
CA GLN A 73 19.19 37.85 -25.86
C GLN A 73 17.75 38.25 -25.55
N GLY A 74 17.57 39.32 -24.77
CA GLY A 74 16.26 39.96 -24.57
C GLY A 74 15.30 39.29 -23.58
N ARG A 75 13.99 39.53 -23.80
CA ARG A 75 12.81 39.14 -23.02
C ARG A 75 12.77 39.68 -21.60
N THR A 76 13.28 40.90 -21.40
CA THR A 76 13.36 41.50 -20.06
C THR A 76 11.97 41.75 -19.46
N GLU A 77 11.00 42.13 -20.28
CA GLU A 77 9.61 42.36 -19.83
C GLU A 77 8.92 41.05 -19.44
N GLU A 78 9.06 40.00 -20.26
CA GLU A 78 8.52 38.68 -19.97
C GLU A 78 9.15 38.04 -18.74
N ILE A 79 10.48 38.16 -18.59
CA ILE A 79 11.19 37.73 -17.39
C ILE A 79 10.67 38.48 -16.17
N ALA A 80 10.57 39.81 -16.23
CA ALA A 80 10.08 40.61 -15.12
C ALA A 80 8.65 40.23 -14.72
N LYS A 81 7.79 39.96 -15.71
CA LYS A 81 6.39 39.53 -15.49
C LYS A 81 6.31 38.14 -14.87
N ILE A 82 7.09 37.17 -15.36
CA ILE A 82 7.17 35.83 -14.75
C ILE A 82 7.74 35.93 -13.33
N GLN A 83 8.78 36.73 -13.09
CA GLN A 83 9.34 36.97 -11.76
C GLN A 83 8.32 37.59 -10.80
N GLN A 84 7.47 38.51 -11.31
CA GLN A 84 6.36 39.06 -10.53
C GLN A 84 5.35 37.98 -10.14
N TRP A 85 4.97 37.08 -11.05
CA TRP A 85 4.06 35.97 -10.74
C TRP A 85 4.66 34.91 -9.83
N LEU A 86 5.97 34.69 -9.92
CA LEU A 86 6.67 33.77 -9.04
C LEU A 86 6.76 34.29 -7.60
N THR A 87 6.64 35.61 -7.40
CA THR A 87 6.54 36.24 -6.07
C THR A 87 5.10 36.53 -5.62
N ASP A 88 4.10 36.37 -6.49
CA ASP A 88 2.68 36.56 -6.16
C ASP A 88 2.10 35.33 -5.43
N GLU A 89 1.49 35.56 -4.27
CA GLU A 89 0.87 34.52 -3.45
C GLU A 89 -0.38 33.89 -4.08
N ASN A 90 -0.99 34.53 -5.09
CA ASN A 90 -2.21 34.01 -5.73
C ASN A 90 -1.96 33.29 -7.07
N THR A 91 -0.72 33.26 -7.54
CA THR A 91 -0.38 32.65 -8.84
C THR A 91 0.41 31.35 -8.66
N PHE A 92 -0.23 30.19 -8.81
CA PHE A 92 0.39 28.86 -8.56
C PHE A 92 0.80 28.11 -9.83
N LEU A 93 0.20 28.50 -10.95
CA LEU A 93 0.30 27.81 -12.22
C LEU A 93 0.49 28.85 -13.32
N ILE A 94 1.68 28.84 -13.94
CA ILE A 94 2.08 29.80 -14.96
C ILE A 94 2.18 29.05 -16.28
N GLY A 95 1.44 29.52 -17.28
CA GLY A 95 1.48 28.97 -18.62
C GLY A 95 2.25 29.88 -19.56
N ILE A 96 3.27 29.34 -20.21
CA ILE A 96 4.01 30.01 -21.28
C ILE A 96 3.52 29.45 -22.60
N GLU A 97 2.69 30.22 -23.29
CA GLU A 97 2.09 29.86 -24.57
C GLU A 97 2.81 30.54 -25.73
N GLY A 98 2.85 29.90 -26.88
CA GLY A 98 3.33 30.48 -28.13
C GLY A 98 3.65 29.40 -29.14
N ILE A 99 3.94 29.78 -30.37
CA ILE A 99 4.26 28.80 -31.42
C ILE A 99 5.61 28.11 -31.20
N GLY A 100 5.80 27.01 -31.92
CA GLY A 100 7.09 26.33 -31.95
C GLY A 100 8.20 27.29 -32.41
N GLY A 101 9.33 27.29 -31.71
CA GLY A 101 10.47 28.15 -32.06
C GLY A 101 10.46 29.58 -31.50
N THR A 102 9.41 30.04 -30.82
CA THR A 102 9.43 31.36 -30.14
C THR A 102 10.29 31.41 -28.89
N GLY A 103 10.85 30.29 -28.44
CA GLY A 103 11.75 30.26 -27.29
C GLY A 103 11.05 30.13 -25.94
N LYS A 104 9.84 29.56 -25.89
CA LYS A 104 9.11 29.25 -24.64
C LYS A 104 9.95 28.45 -23.64
N SER A 105 10.46 27.29 -24.05
CA SER A 105 11.30 26.46 -23.18
C SER A 105 12.63 27.13 -22.87
N THR A 106 13.16 27.96 -23.77
CA THR A 106 14.39 28.72 -23.49
C THR A 106 14.14 29.78 -22.41
N LEU A 107 12.98 30.44 -22.44
CA LEU A 107 12.54 31.36 -21.40
C LEU A 107 12.31 30.61 -20.07
N ALA A 108 11.64 29.46 -20.10
CA ALA A 108 11.47 28.62 -18.91
C ALA A 108 12.81 28.14 -18.34
N ALA A 109 13.78 27.75 -19.18
CA ALA A 109 15.15 27.39 -18.79
C ALA A 109 15.90 28.56 -18.15
N LYS A 110 15.79 29.75 -18.72
CA LYS A 110 16.37 30.97 -18.15
C LYS A 110 15.82 31.26 -16.75
N ILE A 111 14.50 31.13 -16.58
CA ILE A 111 13.86 31.26 -15.27
C ILE A 111 14.33 30.16 -14.32
N TYR A 112 14.39 28.91 -14.79
CA TYR A 112 14.87 27.76 -14.00
C TYR A 112 16.25 28.01 -13.42
N ASP A 113 17.19 28.49 -14.23
CA ASP A 113 18.60 28.65 -13.85
C ASP A 113 18.81 29.85 -12.91
N GLU A 114 18.16 30.99 -13.20
CA GLU A 114 18.47 32.28 -12.56
C GLU A 114 17.57 32.64 -11.38
N ILE A 115 16.43 31.97 -11.20
CA ILE A 115 15.51 32.34 -10.13
C ILE A 115 15.98 31.86 -8.75
N GLY A 116 15.97 32.78 -7.78
CA GLY A 116 16.19 32.48 -6.36
C GLY A 116 14.89 32.16 -5.61
N GLY A 117 15.02 31.58 -4.41
CA GLY A 117 13.86 31.32 -3.53
C GLY A 117 13.23 29.92 -3.66
N PHE A 118 13.68 29.09 -4.61
CA PHE A 118 13.25 27.70 -4.77
C PHE A 118 14.44 26.74 -4.57
N PRO A 119 14.69 26.25 -3.33
CA PRO A 119 15.88 25.44 -3.02
C PRO A 119 15.93 24.11 -3.77
N LYS A 120 14.78 23.53 -4.14
CA LYS A 120 14.70 22.38 -5.05
C LYS A 120 13.87 22.74 -6.29
N ARG A 121 14.35 22.28 -7.44
CA ARG A 121 13.77 22.56 -8.75
C ARG A 121 13.78 21.25 -9.55
N PHE A 122 12.80 21.06 -10.43
CA PHE A 122 12.73 19.89 -11.30
C PHE A 122 12.29 20.28 -12.70
N TRP A 123 13.03 19.82 -13.71
CA TRP A 123 12.66 19.94 -15.11
C TRP A 123 12.12 18.62 -15.64
N ALA A 124 10.93 18.65 -16.23
CA ALA A 124 10.31 17.53 -16.91
C ALA A 124 9.99 17.91 -18.36
N ASP A 125 10.62 17.23 -19.32
CA ASP A 125 10.24 17.32 -20.73
C ASP A 125 9.32 16.14 -21.06
N VAL A 126 8.05 16.46 -21.27
CA VAL A 126 7.00 15.48 -21.59
C VAL A 126 6.77 15.34 -23.09
N GLY A 127 7.58 16.02 -23.94
CA GLY A 127 7.38 16.09 -25.40
C GLY A 127 7.36 14.76 -26.15
N ASN A 128 7.83 13.68 -25.50
CA ASN A 128 7.72 12.32 -26.02
C ASN A 128 6.45 11.58 -25.52
N GLY A 129 5.49 12.24 -24.87
CA GLY A 129 4.27 11.61 -24.35
C GLY A 129 4.46 10.89 -23.01
N ALA A 130 5.33 11.37 -22.13
CA ALA A 130 5.67 10.71 -20.87
C ALA A 130 4.44 10.42 -19.97
N SER A 131 4.44 9.28 -19.27
CA SER A 131 3.38 8.93 -18.33
C SER A 131 3.34 9.87 -17.12
N PHE A 132 2.14 10.14 -16.59
CA PHE A 132 1.98 10.92 -15.35
C PHE A 132 2.68 10.24 -14.18
N SER A 133 2.64 8.89 -14.12
CA SER A 133 3.30 8.11 -13.10
C SER A 133 4.80 8.35 -13.06
N ASP A 134 5.48 8.31 -14.22
CA ASP A 134 6.91 8.58 -14.30
C ASP A 134 7.23 10.00 -13.83
N LEU A 135 6.41 10.98 -14.22
CA LEU A 135 6.57 12.37 -13.80
C LEU A 135 6.43 12.49 -12.28
N ALA A 136 5.28 12.08 -11.74
CA ALA A 136 4.95 12.25 -10.34
C ALA A 136 5.96 11.54 -9.44
N ARG A 137 6.33 10.29 -9.76
CA ARG A 137 7.28 9.50 -8.97
C ARG A 137 8.67 10.15 -8.96
N LYS A 138 9.19 10.58 -10.13
CA LYS A 138 10.50 11.25 -10.18
C LYS A 138 10.51 12.59 -9.46
N VAL A 139 9.45 13.39 -9.59
CA VAL A 139 9.34 14.68 -8.86
C VAL A 139 9.31 14.45 -7.35
N LEU A 140 8.48 13.52 -6.89
CA LEU A 140 8.38 13.17 -5.46
C LEU A 140 9.73 12.69 -4.92
N GLN A 141 10.41 11.81 -5.66
CA GLN A 141 11.74 11.31 -5.30
C GLN A 141 12.77 12.43 -5.21
N GLU A 142 12.89 13.30 -6.21
CA GLU A 142 13.86 14.41 -6.22
C GLU A 142 13.58 15.41 -5.09
N PHE A 143 12.31 15.71 -4.86
CA PHE A 143 11.90 16.60 -3.78
C PHE A 143 12.00 15.96 -2.40
N GLY A 144 12.31 14.67 -2.31
CA GLY A 144 12.51 13.94 -1.05
C GLY A 144 11.19 13.73 -0.31
N PHE A 145 10.11 13.58 -1.08
CA PHE A 145 8.75 13.34 -0.59
C PHE A 145 8.40 11.85 -0.71
N PRO A 146 7.58 11.30 0.20
CA PRO A 146 7.11 9.93 0.07
C PRO A 146 6.38 9.74 -1.26
N VAL A 147 6.80 8.74 -2.03
CA VAL A 147 6.16 8.35 -3.28
C VAL A 147 5.03 7.35 -2.96
N PRO A 148 3.75 7.68 -3.20
CA PRO A 148 2.66 6.74 -3.00
C PRO A 148 2.80 5.49 -3.84
N GLU A 149 2.24 4.41 -3.33
CA GLU A 149 2.19 3.12 -4.04
C GLU A 149 1.33 3.21 -5.28
N GLN A 150 0.19 3.85 -5.09
CA GLN A 150 -0.97 3.76 -5.94
C GLN A 150 -0.91 4.89 -6.93
N GLU A 151 -1.03 4.56 -8.21
CA GLU A 151 -1.10 5.54 -9.28
C GLU A 151 -2.23 6.56 -9.06
N THR A 152 -3.36 6.11 -8.50
CA THR A 152 -4.50 6.96 -8.11
C THR A 152 -4.17 7.97 -7.00
N GLN A 153 -3.18 7.69 -6.15
CA GLN A 153 -2.73 8.58 -5.08
C GLN A 153 -1.57 9.48 -5.49
N LEU A 154 -0.92 9.21 -6.63
CA LEU A 154 0.21 10.02 -7.10
C LEU A 154 -0.19 11.48 -7.32
N VAL A 155 -1.42 11.72 -7.79
CA VAL A 155 -1.97 13.08 -7.96
C VAL A 155 -2.01 13.82 -6.62
N GLU A 156 -2.65 13.22 -5.61
CA GLU A 156 -2.79 13.83 -4.29
C GLU A 156 -1.45 14.03 -3.60
N ALA A 157 -0.54 13.07 -3.70
CA ALA A 157 0.77 13.18 -3.07
C ALA A 157 1.68 14.18 -3.75
N LEU A 158 1.65 14.27 -5.08
CA LEU A 158 2.37 15.31 -5.81
C LEU A 158 1.85 16.70 -5.38
N ILE A 159 0.53 16.86 -5.27
CA ILE A 159 -0.07 18.09 -4.73
C ILE A 159 0.40 18.36 -3.29
N ARG A 160 0.35 17.36 -2.41
CA ARG A 160 0.82 17.50 -1.02
C ARG A 160 2.31 17.87 -0.94
N CYS A 161 3.14 17.23 -1.76
CA CYS A 161 4.56 17.55 -1.89
C CYS A 161 4.73 19.04 -2.23
N LEU A 162 4.09 19.46 -3.31
CA LEU A 162 4.16 20.85 -3.77
C LEU A 162 3.54 21.83 -2.75
N ARG A 163 2.60 21.43 -1.89
CA ARG A 163 2.01 22.29 -0.85
C ARG A 163 2.89 22.51 0.37
N THR A 164 3.69 21.50 0.72
CA THR A 164 4.49 21.52 1.97
C THR A 164 5.86 22.16 1.80
N GLY A 165 6.35 22.26 0.56
CA GLY A 165 7.61 22.91 0.23
C GLY A 165 7.46 24.21 -0.53
N GLN A 166 8.62 24.77 -0.91
CA GLN A 166 8.75 25.88 -1.84
C GLN A 166 9.57 25.39 -3.04
N PHE A 167 8.88 24.76 -3.99
CA PHE A 167 9.49 24.08 -5.14
C PHE A 167 9.13 24.76 -6.45
N LEU A 168 10.00 24.61 -7.45
CA LEU A 168 9.72 24.99 -8.83
C LEU A 168 9.68 23.73 -9.70
N LEU A 169 8.54 23.46 -10.31
CA LEU A 169 8.35 22.37 -11.25
C LEU A 169 8.13 22.95 -12.65
N ILE A 170 8.95 22.55 -13.62
CA ILE A 170 8.76 22.91 -15.02
C ILE A 170 8.31 21.68 -15.81
N ILE A 171 7.18 21.80 -16.51
CA ILE A 171 6.66 20.79 -17.44
C ILE A 171 6.72 21.39 -18.85
N ASP A 172 7.70 20.94 -19.64
CA ASP A 172 7.98 21.44 -20.98
C ASP A 172 7.26 20.58 -22.04
N ASN A 173 6.77 21.23 -23.10
CA ASN A 173 6.06 20.61 -24.24
C ASN A 173 4.73 19.93 -23.85
N LEU A 174 3.93 20.58 -23.03
CA LEU A 174 2.65 20.07 -22.51
C LEU A 174 1.66 19.68 -23.61
N GLU A 175 1.75 20.27 -24.80
CA GLU A 175 0.87 19.94 -25.94
C GLU A 175 0.90 18.45 -26.32
N SER A 176 2.01 17.76 -26.05
CA SER A 176 2.16 16.31 -26.29
C SER A 176 1.21 15.45 -25.43
N LEU A 177 0.66 16.00 -24.35
CA LEU A 177 -0.25 15.33 -23.43
C LEU A 177 -1.73 15.65 -23.71
N LEU A 178 -2.01 16.48 -24.72
CA LEU A 178 -3.37 16.93 -25.04
C LEU A 178 -3.92 16.18 -26.26
N GLN A 179 -5.22 15.89 -26.20
CA GLN A 179 -6.03 15.45 -27.34
C GLN A 179 -6.27 16.61 -28.32
N THR A 180 -6.75 16.31 -29.54
CA THR A 180 -6.93 17.31 -30.61
C THR A 180 -8.00 18.35 -30.28
N ASP A 181 -8.89 18.03 -29.33
CA ASP A 181 -9.90 18.92 -28.76
C ASP A 181 -9.38 19.73 -27.55
N ARG A 182 -8.07 19.65 -27.23
CA ARG A 182 -7.41 20.27 -26.07
C ARG A 182 -7.82 19.69 -24.71
N GLN A 183 -8.47 18.53 -24.70
CA GLN A 183 -8.67 17.72 -23.51
C GLN A 183 -7.39 16.97 -23.15
N TRP A 184 -7.30 16.45 -21.93
CA TRP A 184 -6.14 15.68 -21.51
C TRP A 184 -6.17 14.27 -22.14
N GLY A 185 -5.03 13.85 -22.71
CA GLY A 185 -4.83 12.47 -23.18
C GLY A 185 -4.78 11.45 -22.05
N SER A 186 -4.42 11.90 -20.85
CA SER A 186 -4.46 11.12 -19.61
C SER A 186 -5.27 11.85 -18.55
N LEU A 187 -6.23 11.13 -17.95
CA LEU A 187 -7.08 11.63 -16.87
C LEU A 187 -6.25 12.12 -15.67
N PHE A 188 -5.13 11.46 -15.35
CA PHE A 188 -4.28 11.82 -14.21
C PHE A 188 -3.62 13.20 -14.33
N TYR A 189 -3.18 13.58 -15.54
CA TYR A 189 -2.67 14.94 -15.76
C TYR A 189 -3.78 15.97 -15.54
N GLY A 190 -4.98 15.72 -16.07
CA GLY A 190 -6.14 16.58 -15.86
C GLY A 190 -6.49 16.74 -14.39
N ASP A 191 -6.57 15.63 -13.65
CA ASP A 191 -6.85 15.62 -12.21
C ASP A 191 -5.81 16.39 -11.41
N PHE A 192 -4.52 16.20 -11.73
CA PHE A 192 -3.43 16.93 -11.09
C PHE A 192 -3.54 18.44 -11.29
N PHE A 193 -3.69 18.91 -12.53
CA PHE A 193 -3.77 20.34 -12.76
C PHE A 193 -5.04 20.93 -12.13
N ASN A 194 -6.19 20.25 -12.26
CA ASN A 194 -7.45 20.68 -11.65
C ASN A 194 -7.31 20.85 -10.14
N ALA A 195 -6.81 19.84 -9.45
CA ALA A 195 -6.65 19.88 -8.00
C ALA A 195 -5.51 20.82 -7.56
N TRP A 196 -4.45 21.00 -8.35
CA TRP A 196 -3.37 21.95 -8.04
C TRP A 196 -3.87 23.39 -8.00
N VAL A 197 -4.67 23.80 -8.99
CA VAL A 197 -5.25 25.16 -9.07
C VAL A 197 -6.10 25.49 -7.85
N GLU A 198 -6.83 24.51 -7.30
CA GLU A 198 -7.71 24.70 -6.14
C GLU A 198 -6.95 24.69 -4.79
N SER A 199 -5.72 24.22 -4.77
CA SER A 199 -5.05 23.82 -3.52
C SER A 199 -4.29 24.92 -2.77
N GLY A 200 -3.80 25.95 -3.47
CA GLY A 200 -3.00 27.07 -2.93
C GLY A 200 -1.65 26.68 -2.29
N SER A 201 -0.54 27.27 -2.73
CA SER A 201 0.81 26.92 -2.24
C SER A 201 1.91 27.97 -2.49
N ASN A 202 3.03 27.86 -1.78
CA ASN A 202 4.27 28.59 -2.06
C ASN A 202 5.09 28.00 -3.22
N SER A 203 4.82 26.75 -3.63
CA SER A 203 5.44 26.18 -4.83
C SER A 203 4.81 26.70 -6.12
N LYS A 204 5.57 26.68 -7.21
CA LYS A 204 5.15 27.18 -8.52
C LYS A 204 5.33 26.12 -9.59
N VAL A 205 4.31 25.96 -10.43
CA VAL A 205 4.35 25.09 -11.61
C VAL A 205 4.37 25.97 -12.86
N ILE A 206 5.40 25.81 -13.69
CA ILE A 206 5.49 26.46 -15.00
C ILE A 206 5.28 25.40 -16.08
N VAL A 207 4.34 25.64 -16.99
CA VAL A 207 4.16 24.82 -18.18
C VAL A 207 4.54 25.60 -19.42
N THR A 208 5.13 24.93 -20.41
CA THR A 208 5.24 25.48 -21.76
C THR A 208 4.32 24.72 -22.68
N THR A 209 3.65 25.43 -23.60
CA THR A 209 2.77 24.77 -24.56
C THR A 209 2.59 25.56 -25.85
N ARG A 210 2.28 24.85 -26.94
CA ARG A 210 1.70 25.44 -28.16
C ARG A 210 0.21 25.73 -28.02
N GLU A 211 -0.51 24.91 -27.27
CA GLU A 211 -1.96 24.97 -27.16
C GLU A 211 -2.42 24.95 -25.70
N ARG A 212 -3.36 25.84 -25.35
CA ARG A 212 -3.89 25.88 -23.98
C ARG A 212 -4.80 24.67 -23.76
N PRO A 213 -4.65 23.94 -22.65
CA PRO A 213 -5.63 22.93 -22.25
C PRO A 213 -6.99 23.60 -21.95
N GLU A 214 -8.09 22.90 -22.22
CA GLU A 214 -9.44 23.42 -21.98
C GLU A 214 -9.76 23.58 -20.47
N SER A 215 -9.17 22.71 -19.63
CA SER A 215 -9.22 22.79 -18.16
C SER A 215 -7.85 22.44 -17.55
N PRO A 216 -7.57 22.87 -16.31
CA PRO A 216 -8.35 23.77 -15.43
C PRO A 216 -8.33 25.24 -15.82
N LYS A 217 -9.32 25.99 -15.31
CA LYS A 217 -9.35 27.46 -15.32
C LYS A 217 -8.56 27.98 -14.12
N GLY A 218 -7.43 28.64 -14.33
CA GLY A 218 -6.58 29.15 -13.22
C GLY A 218 -5.13 29.49 -13.57
N PHE A 219 -4.71 29.23 -14.81
CA PHE A 219 -3.40 29.60 -15.31
C PHE A 219 -3.22 31.12 -15.42
N ALA A 220 -2.07 31.62 -14.94
CA ALA A 220 -1.52 32.90 -15.39
C ALA A 220 -0.81 32.68 -16.74
N TRP A 221 -1.48 33.05 -17.83
CA TRP A 221 -0.95 32.87 -19.19
C TRP A 221 -0.07 34.05 -19.63
N LEU A 222 1.17 33.73 -19.99
CA LEU A 222 2.03 34.58 -20.80
C LEU A 222 2.06 34.04 -22.23
N THR A 223 1.46 34.77 -23.16
CA THR A 223 1.64 34.52 -24.59
C THR A 223 2.94 35.18 -25.04
N VAL A 224 3.90 34.35 -25.43
CA VAL A 224 5.22 34.73 -25.90
C VAL A 224 5.17 34.98 -27.40
N LYS A 225 5.44 36.22 -27.78
CA LYS A 225 5.62 36.64 -29.18
C LYS A 225 7.10 36.60 -29.56
N GLY A 226 7.44 36.94 -30.81
CA GLY A 226 8.84 37.11 -31.17
C GLY A 226 9.53 38.24 -30.41
N LEU A 227 10.85 38.32 -30.56
CA LEU A 227 11.70 39.28 -29.87
C LEU A 227 11.36 40.71 -30.29
N GLN A 228 11.55 41.67 -29.38
CA GLN A 228 11.50 43.07 -29.75
C GLN A 228 12.58 43.38 -30.79
N VAL A 229 12.39 44.45 -31.57
CA VAL A 229 13.30 44.79 -32.68
C VAL A 229 14.74 44.92 -32.19
N GLU A 230 14.94 45.60 -31.07
CA GLU A 230 16.26 45.81 -30.46
C GLU A 230 16.91 44.49 -30.04
N GLU A 231 16.11 43.57 -29.49
CA GLU A 231 16.56 42.26 -29.01
C GLU A 231 16.89 41.31 -30.17
N GLY A 232 16.08 41.32 -31.23
CA GLY A 232 16.33 40.56 -32.44
C GLY A 232 17.56 41.08 -33.21
N VAL A 233 17.75 42.40 -33.26
CA VAL A 233 18.97 43.01 -33.82
C VAL A 233 20.19 42.60 -33.00
N ALA A 234 20.10 42.62 -31.67
CA ALA A 234 21.18 42.17 -30.80
C ALA A 234 21.53 40.70 -31.05
N LEU A 235 20.51 39.83 -31.19
CA LEU A 235 20.71 38.41 -31.54
C LEU A 235 21.44 38.24 -32.87
N LEU A 236 20.95 38.87 -33.95
CA LEU A 236 21.60 38.78 -35.27
C LEU A 236 23.03 39.35 -35.26
N THR A 237 23.25 40.44 -34.53
CA THR A 237 24.58 41.06 -34.37
C THR A 237 25.55 40.11 -33.68
N VAL A 238 25.13 39.47 -32.58
CA VAL A 238 25.94 38.47 -31.85
C VAL A 238 26.21 37.24 -32.72
N LEU A 239 25.26 36.85 -33.58
CA LEU A 239 25.45 35.78 -34.54
C LEU A 239 26.38 36.17 -35.71
N GLY A 240 26.69 37.46 -35.87
CA GLY A 240 27.64 38.00 -36.84
C GLY A 240 27.02 38.48 -38.15
N ILE A 241 25.70 38.70 -38.20
CA ILE A 241 24.96 39.07 -39.41
C ILE A 241 24.99 40.58 -39.65
N ARG A 242 25.08 41.00 -40.92
CA ARG A 242 25.10 42.41 -41.36
C ARG A 242 23.92 42.74 -42.27
N GLY A 243 23.70 44.03 -42.52
CA GLY A 243 22.59 44.56 -43.34
C GLY A 243 21.56 45.34 -42.54
N ASP A 244 20.36 45.54 -43.09
CA ASP A 244 19.24 46.20 -42.39
C ASP A 244 18.56 45.23 -41.41
N LEU A 245 19.23 45.01 -40.28
CA LEU A 245 18.78 44.06 -39.26
C LEU A 245 17.42 44.47 -38.66
N ALA A 246 17.17 45.77 -38.48
CA ALA A 246 15.95 46.25 -37.82
C ALA A 246 14.71 46.07 -38.70
N GLU A 247 14.83 46.33 -40.01
CA GLU A 247 13.74 46.06 -40.96
C GLU A 247 13.45 44.56 -41.05
N PHE A 248 14.49 43.73 -41.12
CA PHE A 248 14.33 42.29 -41.21
C PHE A 248 13.71 41.67 -39.95
N VAL A 249 14.12 42.10 -38.76
CA VAL A 249 13.53 41.63 -37.50
C VAL A 249 12.05 41.98 -37.44
N LYS A 250 11.64 43.18 -37.87
CA LYS A 250 10.22 43.55 -37.98
C LYS A 250 9.47 42.66 -38.98
N LEU A 251 10.11 42.33 -40.09
CA LEU A 251 9.50 41.53 -41.15
C LEU A 251 9.12 40.13 -40.66
N VAL A 252 9.98 39.48 -39.89
CA VAL A 252 9.77 38.12 -39.37
C VAL A 252 9.12 38.10 -37.97
N ASP A 253 8.53 39.21 -37.55
CA ASP A 253 7.95 39.43 -36.22
C ASP A 253 8.90 39.05 -35.06
N GLY A 254 10.21 39.22 -35.26
CA GLY A 254 11.23 38.88 -34.27
C GLY A 254 11.34 37.40 -33.90
N HIS A 255 10.82 36.47 -34.71
CA HIS A 255 10.76 35.05 -34.37
C HIS A 255 12.17 34.42 -34.16
N PRO A 256 12.57 34.04 -32.92
CA PRO A 256 13.97 33.68 -32.59
C PRO A 256 14.53 32.51 -33.39
N LEU A 257 13.77 31.41 -33.54
CA LEU A 257 14.23 30.27 -34.32
C LEU A 257 14.39 30.63 -35.80
N LEU A 258 13.52 31.48 -36.34
CA LEU A 258 13.60 31.91 -37.74
C LEU A 258 14.80 32.84 -37.96
N LEU A 259 15.02 33.80 -37.05
CA LEU A 259 16.21 34.65 -37.05
C LEU A 259 17.49 33.81 -37.01
N ARG A 260 17.52 32.76 -36.18
CA ARG A 260 18.67 31.87 -36.06
C ARG A 260 18.87 30.99 -37.30
N LEU A 261 17.80 30.39 -37.83
CA LEU A 261 17.84 29.62 -39.07
C LEU A 261 18.36 30.46 -40.24
N VAL A 262 17.93 31.72 -40.33
CA VAL A 262 18.41 32.67 -41.35
C VAL A 262 19.88 33.01 -41.15
N ALA A 263 20.27 33.32 -39.91
CA ALA A 263 21.67 33.64 -39.59
C ALA A 263 22.61 32.48 -39.92
N ASP A 264 22.24 31.27 -39.51
CA ASP A 264 23.02 30.07 -39.74
C ASP A 264 23.08 29.71 -41.23
N LEU A 265 21.96 29.86 -41.98
CA LEU A 265 21.95 29.71 -43.44
C LEU A 265 22.90 30.70 -44.11
N LEU A 266 22.83 31.99 -43.76
CA LEU A 266 23.70 33.02 -44.35
C LEU A 266 25.19 32.78 -44.01
N LYS A 267 25.50 32.33 -42.80
CA LYS A 267 26.88 32.04 -42.39
C LYS A 267 27.48 30.84 -43.12
N GLU A 268 26.68 29.83 -43.38
CA GLU A 268 27.16 28.65 -44.10
C GLU A 268 27.31 28.91 -45.60
N GLU A 269 26.42 29.70 -46.22
CA GLU A 269 26.51 30.03 -47.65
C GLU A 269 27.48 31.20 -47.94
N TYR A 270 27.61 32.15 -47.01
CA TYR A 270 28.40 33.37 -47.15
C TYR A 270 29.29 33.64 -45.93
N SER A 271 30.13 32.68 -45.54
CA SER A 271 30.98 32.75 -44.33
C SER A 271 31.86 34.00 -44.18
N GLN A 272 32.29 34.61 -45.28
CA GLN A 272 33.12 35.83 -45.28
C GLN A 272 32.30 37.13 -45.24
N ASP A 273 31.03 37.07 -45.64
CA ASP A 273 30.13 38.22 -45.77
C ASP A 273 28.64 37.83 -45.54
N PRO A 274 28.27 37.40 -44.32
CA PRO A 274 26.92 36.97 -44.01
C PRO A 274 25.99 38.19 -43.83
N ASP A 275 25.48 38.68 -44.96
CA ASP A 275 24.65 39.89 -45.06
C ASP A 275 23.22 39.58 -45.55
N LEU A 276 22.22 40.23 -44.97
CA LEU A 276 20.81 40.03 -45.30
C LEU A 276 20.46 40.32 -46.78
N SER A 277 21.22 41.20 -47.45
CA SER A 277 21.03 41.48 -48.88
C SER A 277 21.20 40.23 -49.76
N ARG A 278 21.90 39.20 -49.27
CA ARG A 278 22.11 37.91 -49.96
C ARG A 278 20.91 36.97 -49.90
N LEU A 279 19.86 37.27 -49.14
CA LEU A 279 18.66 36.43 -49.08
C LEU A 279 18.00 36.27 -50.45
N ALA A 280 18.06 37.30 -51.30
CA ALA A 280 17.58 37.21 -52.68
C ALA A 280 18.33 36.14 -53.50
N ASP A 281 19.66 36.10 -53.37
CA ASP A 281 20.52 35.11 -54.02
C ASP A 281 20.20 33.67 -53.53
N LEU A 282 19.62 33.55 -52.33
CA LEU A 282 19.20 32.29 -51.73
C LEU A 282 17.79 31.84 -52.13
N GLY A 283 17.10 32.58 -53.01
CA GLY A 283 15.71 32.32 -53.38
C GLY A 283 14.71 32.77 -52.31
N LEU A 284 15.16 33.54 -51.32
CA LEU A 284 14.34 34.12 -50.24
C LEU A 284 14.06 35.62 -50.48
N GLY A 285 14.29 36.14 -51.69
CA GLY A 285 14.05 37.54 -52.04
C GLY A 285 12.58 37.97 -51.91
N ASN A 286 11.65 37.01 -52.04
CA ASN A 286 10.22 37.24 -51.91
C ASN A 286 9.72 37.08 -50.46
N LEU A 287 10.60 36.79 -49.49
CA LEU A 287 10.23 36.58 -48.09
C LEU A 287 9.46 37.79 -47.53
N GLN A 288 9.83 39.01 -47.94
CA GLN A 288 9.11 40.22 -47.56
C GLN A 288 7.68 40.24 -48.07
N GLN A 289 7.49 39.92 -49.35
CA GLN A 289 6.17 39.85 -49.98
C GLN A 289 5.30 38.75 -49.37
N LEU A 290 5.88 37.58 -49.08
CA LEU A 290 5.18 36.41 -48.54
C LEU A 290 4.72 36.61 -47.10
N LEU A 291 5.52 37.27 -46.27
CA LEU A 291 5.19 37.52 -44.86
C LEU A 291 4.21 38.69 -44.67
N THR A 292 4.12 39.60 -45.64
CA THR A 292 3.28 40.81 -45.55
C THR A 292 1.95 40.71 -46.31
N ASP A 293 1.70 39.62 -47.03
CA ASP A 293 0.50 39.49 -47.86
C ASP A 293 -0.80 39.44 -47.02
N PRO A 294 -1.83 40.23 -47.38
CA PRO A 294 -3.12 40.25 -46.67
C PRO A 294 -3.96 38.98 -46.83
N GLN A 295 -3.65 38.08 -47.79
CA GLN A 295 -4.34 36.80 -48.01
C GLN A 295 -3.77 35.65 -47.17
N VAL A 296 -2.58 35.80 -46.55
CA VAL A 296 -2.04 34.83 -45.60
C VAL A 296 -2.69 35.07 -44.23
N VAL A 297 -3.82 34.41 -44.00
CA VAL A 297 -4.68 34.61 -42.81
C VAL A 297 -4.71 33.35 -41.95
N GLY A 298 -4.17 33.41 -40.73
CA GLY A 298 -4.15 32.32 -39.75
C GLY A 298 -3.34 32.73 -38.52
N VAL A 299 -3.64 32.14 -37.36
CA VAL A 299 -2.91 32.40 -36.11
C VAL A 299 -1.49 31.87 -36.29
N HIS A 300 -0.50 32.77 -36.32
CA HIS A 300 0.93 32.47 -36.51
C HIS A 300 1.39 31.89 -37.86
N ARG A 301 0.51 31.96 -38.87
CA ARG A 301 0.75 31.38 -40.19
C ARG A 301 1.92 32.04 -40.92
N ARG A 302 2.19 33.33 -40.67
CA ARG A 302 3.27 34.08 -41.30
C ARG A 302 4.63 33.58 -40.81
N GLU A 303 4.78 33.39 -39.52
CA GLU A 303 5.98 32.88 -38.87
C GLU A 303 6.29 31.44 -39.31
N ASN A 304 5.25 30.59 -39.40
CA ASN A 304 5.37 29.23 -39.93
C ASN A 304 5.80 29.22 -41.40
N VAL A 305 5.21 30.07 -42.26
CA VAL A 305 5.64 30.24 -43.66
C VAL A 305 7.12 30.62 -43.74
N GLY A 306 7.55 31.60 -42.94
CA GLY A 306 8.95 32.01 -42.90
C GLY A 306 9.89 30.88 -42.48
N MET A 307 9.54 30.11 -41.44
CA MET A 307 10.32 28.95 -41.00
C MET A 307 10.40 27.87 -42.08
N VAL A 308 9.28 27.50 -42.69
CA VAL A 308 9.23 26.48 -43.75
C VAL A 308 10.07 26.89 -44.94
N LEU A 309 9.99 28.15 -45.37
CA LEU A 309 10.79 28.65 -46.50
C LEU A 309 12.28 28.61 -46.22
N VAL A 310 12.71 29.02 -45.04
CA VAL A 310 14.13 29.00 -44.66
C VAL A 310 14.63 27.57 -44.46
N LEU A 311 13.82 26.70 -43.86
CA LEU A 311 14.12 25.27 -43.73
C LEU A 311 14.22 24.60 -45.10
N ASP A 312 13.30 24.86 -46.03
CA ASP A 312 13.35 24.36 -47.42
C ASP A 312 14.59 24.89 -48.15
N ALA A 313 14.88 26.19 -48.02
CA ALA A 313 16.05 26.81 -48.63
C ALA A 313 17.36 26.21 -48.07
N SER A 314 17.42 25.97 -46.75
CA SER A 314 18.57 25.33 -46.10
C SER A 314 18.68 23.86 -46.50
N PHE A 315 17.56 23.13 -46.51
CA PHE A 315 17.48 21.72 -46.88
C PHE A 315 17.87 21.48 -48.35
N ALA A 316 17.42 22.33 -49.27
CA ALA A 316 17.75 22.23 -50.69
C ALA A 316 19.26 22.32 -50.97
N ARG A 317 19.99 23.02 -50.10
CA ARG A 317 21.45 23.26 -50.18
C ARG A 317 22.28 22.24 -49.43
N LEU A 318 21.65 21.35 -48.66
CA LEU A 318 22.34 20.22 -48.08
C LEU A 318 22.89 19.32 -49.18
N SER A 319 24.06 18.74 -48.94
CA SER A 319 24.56 17.67 -49.80
C SER A 319 23.61 16.48 -49.79
N GLU A 320 23.65 15.63 -50.81
CA GLU A 320 22.80 14.42 -50.84
C GLU A 320 23.06 13.51 -49.63
N LEU A 321 24.32 13.47 -49.15
CA LEU A 321 24.67 12.77 -47.91
C LEU A 321 23.99 13.38 -46.68
N GLN A 322 24.02 14.71 -46.54
CA GLN A 322 23.40 15.43 -45.43
C GLN A 322 21.87 15.29 -45.43
N LYS A 323 21.23 15.38 -46.60
CA LYS A 323 19.78 15.14 -46.75
C LYS A 323 19.44 13.72 -46.31
N ALA A 324 20.13 12.73 -46.88
CA ALA A 324 19.90 11.33 -46.53
C ALA A 324 20.12 11.09 -45.03
N LEU A 325 21.17 11.66 -44.44
CA LEU A 325 21.44 11.54 -43.01
C LEU A 325 20.32 12.13 -42.16
N LEU A 326 19.94 13.37 -42.44
CA LEU A 326 18.91 14.09 -41.71
C LEU A 326 17.54 13.39 -41.77
N LEU A 327 17.13 12.94 -42.96
CA LEU A 327 15.86 12.22 -43.14
C LEU A 327 15.86 10.88 -42.39
N ASN A 328 16.94 10.09 -42.51
CA ASN A 328 17.01 8.77 -41.90
C ASN A 328 17.11 8.81 -40.37
N ILE A 329 17.84 9.76 -39.79
CA ILE A 329 17.98 9.85 -38.32
C ILE A 329 16.71 10.38 -37.61
N SER A 330 15.76 10.94 -38.36
CA SER A 330 14.50 11.43 -37.79
C SER A 330 13.59 10.33 -37.22
N VAL A 331 13.87 9.05 -37.51
CA VAL A 331 13.14 7.92 -36.91
C VAL A 331 13.42 7.75 -35.41
N TYR A 332 14.54 8.27 -34.91
CA TYR A 332 14.90 8.18 -33.49
C TYR A 332 14.15 9.24 -32.67
N ARG A 333 13.53 8.83 -31.56
CA ARG A 333 12.79 9.70 -30.62
C ARG A 333 13.69 10.34 -29.53
N GLY A 334 14.90 9.81 -29.37
CA GLY A 334 15.90 10.25 -28.41
C GLY A 334 17.03 11.04 -29.05
N ALA A 335 17.93 11.57 -28.22
CA ALA A 335 19.20 12.08 -28.71
C ALA A 335 20.02 10.92 -29.30
N ILE A 336 20.76 11.20 -30.36
CA ILE A 336 21.53 10.20 -31.10
C ILE A 336 23.02 10.53 -31.13
N ASN A 337 23.85 9.51 -31.31
CA ASN A 337 25.29 9.66 -31.53
C ASN A 337 25.65 9.25 -32.97
N SER A 338 26.93 9.41 -33.32
CA SER A 338 27.50 9.03 -34.62
C SER A 338 27.23 7.58 -35.01
N ALA A 339 27.27 6.64 -34.06
CA ALA A 339 27.01 5.23 -34.31
C ALA A 339 25.54 4.95 -34.69
N ALA A 340 24.59 5.53 -33.96
CA ALA A 340 23.15 5.43 -34.27
C ALA A 340 22.83 6.03 -35.65
N ALA A 341 23.47 7.15 -35.97
CA ALA A 341 23.33 7.82 -37.26
C ALA A 341 23.93 7.00 -38.42
N LEU A 342 25.11 6.40 -38.20
CA LEU A 342 25.75 5.51 -39.16
C LEU A 342 24.91 4.26 -39.45
N ALA A 343 24.19 3.73 -38.46
CA ALA A 343 23.36 2.55 -38.65
C ALA A 343 22.22 2.76 -39.64
N VAL A 344 21.55 3.93 -39.61
CA VAL A 344 20.45 4.24 -40.53
C VAL A 344 20.95 4.73 -41.90
N LEU A 345 22.23 5.11 -42.01
CA LEU A 345 22.89 5.49 -43.26
C LEU A 345 24.27 4.82 -43.44
N PRO A 346 24.29 3.49 -43.70
CA PRO A 346 25.53 2.74 -43.86
C PRO A 346 26.25 3.12 -45.16
N GLY A 347 27.57 2.89 -45.21
CA GLY A 347 28.42 3.17 -46.37
C GLY A 347 29.37 4.35 -46.23
N ASN A 348 29.34 5.04 -45.09
CA ASN A 348 30.22 6.16 -44.74
C ASN A 348 31.09 5.78 -43.53
N SER A 349 32.13 6.56 -43.23
CA SER A 349 32.89 6.37 -41.98
C SER A 349 32.20 7.06 -40.79
N GLU A 350 32.36 6.54 -39.57
CA GLU A 350 31.76 7.17 -38.37
C GLU A 350 32.24 8.62 -38.17
N VAL A 351 33.50 8.90 -38.49
CA VAL A 351 34.09 10.25 -38.43
C VAL A 351 33.41 11.20 -39.42
N GLU A 352 33.11 10.72 -40.62
CA GLU A 352 32.39 11.48 -41.64
C GLU A 352 30.95 11.75 -41.20
N ILE A 353 30.25 10.75 -40.65
CA ILE A 353 28.91 10.93 -40.08
C ILE A 353 28.92 11.93 -38.93
N GLU A 354 29.86 11.84 -37.97
CA GLU A 354 29.96 12.80 -36.87
C GLU A 354 30.22 14.22 -37.41
N GLN A 355 31.08 14.36 -38.41
CA GLN A 355 31.34 15.65 -39.04
C GLN A 355 30.09 16.22 -39.73
N GLU A 356 29.30 15.37 -40.41
CA GLU A 356 28.05 15.79 -41.03
C GLU A 356 26.95 16.11 -40.02
N LEU A 357 26.83 15.38 -38.92
CA LEU A 357 25.92 15.74 -37.82
C LEU A 357 26.27 17.12 -37.24
N ARG A 358 27.56 17.43 -37.12
CA ARG A 358 28.01 18.77 -36.70
C ARG A 358 27.71 19.84 -37.76
N ASN A 359 27.88 19.54 -39.04
CA ASN A 359 27.52 20.46 -40.12
C ASN A 359 26.00 20.73 -40.14
N LEU A 360 25.18 19.70 -39.93
CA LEU A 360 23.73 19.86 -39.73
C LEU A 360 23.42 20.71 -38.49
N GLY A 361 24.20 20.56 -37.41
CA GLY A 361 24.11 21.41 -36.24
C GLY A 361 24.43 22.89 -36.50
N LYS A 362 25.44 23.18 -37.34
CA LYS A 362 25.75 24.56 -37.76
C LYS A 362 24.63 25.21 -38.57
N ARG A 363 23.82 24.41 -39.27
CA ARG A 363 22.63 24.86 -40.02
C ARG A 363 21.36 24.85 -39.17
N SER A 364 21.48 24.71 -37.85
CA SER A 364 20.35 24.66 -36.90
C SER A 364 19.35 23.52 -37.13
N PHE A 365 19.73 22.46 -37.88
CA PHE A 365 18.90 21.27 -38.00
C PHE A 365 18.95 20.38 -36.74
N LEU A 366 20.10 20.38 -36.06
CA LEU A 366 20.35 19.58 -34.86
C LEU A 366 20.94 20.47 -33.75
N LEU A 367 20.68 20.10 -32.50
CA LEU A 367 21.34 20.66 -31.33
C LEU A 367 22.40 19.69 -30.83
N GLU A 368 23.61 20.21 -30.63
CA GLU A 368 24.71 19.43 -30.06
C GLU A 368 24.68 19.51 -28.52
N LYS A 369 24.75 18.34 -27.87
CA LYS A 369 24.90 18.18 -26.41
C LYS A 369 26.20 17.45 -26.11
N LEU A 370 26.96 17.97 -25.14
CA LEU A 370 28.24 17.42 -24.70
C LEU A 370 28.10 16.79 -23.32
N ASN A 371 27.88 15.47 -23.28
CA ASN A 371 27.80 14.67 -22.05
C ASN A 371 28.80 13.50 -22.12
N GLY A 372 30.10 13.82 -22.16
CA GLY A 372 31.19 12.84 -22.31
C GLY A 372 31.38 12.29 -23.74
N LYS A 373 30.28 12.06 -24.47
CA LYS A 373 30.24 11.87 -25.94
C LYS A 373 29.38 12.97 -26.57
N ARG A 374 29.53 13.18 -27.89
CA ARG A 374 28.65 14.09 -28.65
C ARG A 374 27.31 13.41 -28.91
N TRP A 375 26.25 14.10 -28.56
CA TRP A 375 24.88 13.71 -28.85
C TRP A 375 24.18 14.82 -29.62
N PHE A 376 23.28 14.43 -30.51
CA PHE A 376 22.53 15.32 -31.36
C PHE A 376 21.04 15.08 -31.17
N GLU A 377 20.27 16.15 -31.06
CA GLU A 377 18.82 16.10 -30.95
C GLU A 377 18.17 17.11 -31.89
N PHE A 378 16.96 16.81 -32.35
CA PHE A 378 16.20 17.76 -33.14
C PHE A 378 15.51 18.80 -32.26
N GLN A 379 15.39 20.03 -32.77
CA GLN A 379 14.34 20.93 -32.31
C GLN A 379 12.98 20.36 -32.75
N PRO A 380 11.92 20.35 -31.92
CA PRO A 380 10.64 19.70 -32.25
C PRO A 380 10.05 20.08 -33.62
N VAL A 381 9.98 21.39 -33.93
CA VAL A 381 9.48 21.88 -35.24
C VAL A 381 10.35 21.41 -36.41
N VAL A 382 11.67 21.31 -36.19
CA VAL A 382 12.60 20.81 -37.21
C VAL A 382 12.44 19.29 -37.38
N TRP A 383 12.23 18.56 -36.28
CA TRP A 383 11.94 17.12 -36.34
C TRP A 383 10.66 16.84 -37.12
N GLU A 384 9.58 17.58 -36.84
CA GLU A 384 8.31 17.51 -37.58
C GLU A 384 8.52 17.80 -39.08
N TYR A 385 9.25 18.87 -39.41
CA TYR A 385 9.60 19.21 -40.80
C TYR A 385 10.39 18.08 -41.49
N VAL A 386 11.40 17.53 -40.83
CA VAL A 386 12.24 16.47 -41.40
C VAL A 386 11.45 15.17 -41.57
N ARG A 387 10.61 14.79 -40.60
CA ARG A 387 9.72 13.61 -40.73
C ARG A 387 8.73 13.79 -41.88
N TYR A 388 8.14 14.98 -42.01
CA TYR A 388 7.26 15.29 -43.12
C TYR A 388 7.97 15.15 -44.48
N LYS A 389 9.22 15.61 -44.58
CA LYS A 389 10.07 15.47 -45.78
C LYS A 389 10.55 14.04 -46.04
N ALA A 390 10.62 13.19 -45.02
CA ALA A 390 11.24 11.87 -45.12
C ALA A 390 10.44 10.86 -45.94
N GLY A 391 9.13 11.09 -46.13
CA GLY A 391 8.28 10.19 -46.91
C GLY A 391 8.26 8.78 -46.33
N ASP A 392 8.54 7.76 -47.16
CA ASP A 392 8.64 6.37 -46.70
C ASP A 392 9.93 6.14 -45.90
N GLN A 393 9.78 5.93 -44.60
CA GLN A 393 10.87 5.67 -43.66
C GLN A 393 11.06 4.19 -43.32
N THR A 394 10.44 3.27 -44.07
CA THR A 394 10.46 1.82 -43.77
C THR A 394 11.88 1.28 -43.59
N GLN A 395 12.80 1.64 -44.49
CA GLN A 395 14.20 1.20 -44.38
C GLN A 395 14.94 1.81 -43.19
N ALA A 396 14.63 3.06 -42.83
CA ALA A 396 15.26 3.75 -41.70
C ALA A 396 14.85 3.09 -40.37
N HIS A 397 13.55 2.81 -40.20
CA HIS A 397 13.04 2.06 -39.06
C HIS A 397 13.63 0.65 -38.97
N GLN A 398 13.71 -0.07 -40.09
CA GLN A 398 14.32 -1.42 -40.10
C GLN A 398 15.80 -1.38 -39.66
N ARG A 399 16.56 -0.40 -40.14
CA ARG A 399 17.96 -0.21 -39.73
C ARG A 399 18.10 0.22 -38.27
N ALA A 400 17.20 1.07 -37.78
CA ALA A 400 17.18 1.45 -36.37
C ALA A 400 16.86 0.24 -35.46
N ILE A 401 15.95 -0.64 -35.90
CA ILE A 401 15.70 -1.92 -35.22
C ILE A 401 16.97 -2.77 -35.17
N ASP A 402 17.68 -2.91 -36.29
CA ASP A 402 18.92 -3.68 -36.35
C ASP A 402 20.02 -3.06 -35.47
N TYR A 403 20.10 -1.74 -35.42
CA TYR A 403 20.99 -1.02 -34.51
C TYR A 403 20.66 -1.31 -33.06
N TYR A 404 19.41 -1.11 -32.63
CA TYR A 404 19.00 -1.36 -31.25
C TYR A 404 19.18 -2.83 -30.88
N ARG A 405 18.90 -3.78 -31.77
CA ARG A 405 19.21 -5.21 -31.55
C ARG A 405 20.70 -5.45 -31.34
N SER A 406 21.56 -4.74 -32.06
CA SER A 406 23.02 -4.90 -31.95
C SER A 406 23.60 -4.37 -30.65
N ILE A 407 22.96 -3.37 -30.04
CA ILE A 407 23.41 -2.75 -28.78
C ILE A 407 22.57 -3.19 -27.57
N ALA A 408 21.46 -3.91 -27.80
CA ALA A 408 20.56 -4.39 -26.76
C ALA A 408 21.33 -5.26 -25.76
N LYS A 409 21.26 -4.87 -24.50
CA LYS A 409 21.86 -5.64 -23.42
C LYS A 409 21.20 -7.01 -23.34
N GLN A 410 22.01 -8.07 -23.31
CA GLN A 410 21.52 -9.43 -23.08
C GLN A 410 21.28 -9.66 -21.60
N ALA A 411 20.34 -10.55 -21.26
CA ALA A 411 20.10 -10.96 -19.89
C ALA A 411 21.40 -11.49 -19.23
N PRO A 412 21.60 -11.31 -17.92
CA PRO A 412 20.62 -10.84 -16.93
C PRO A 412 20.47 -9.32 -16.86
N TRP A 413 19.23 -8.87 -16.73
CA TRP A 413 18.86 -7.46 -16.55
C TRP A 413 18.62 -7.14 -15.07
N THR A 414 18.97 -5.93 -14.64
CA THR A 414 18.78 -5.47 -13.26
C THR A 414 17.85 -4.28 -13.14
N THR A 415 17.78 -3.39 -14.13
CA THR A 415 16.94 -2.19 -14.12
C THR A 415 16.13 -2.06 -15.41
N LYS A 416 15.06 -1.25 -15.41
CA LYS A 416 14.30 -0.94 -16.64
C LYS A 416 15.18 -0.37 -17.76
N GLU A 417 16.21 0.39 -17.40
CA GLU A 417 17.18 0.96 -18.36
C GLU A 417 17.92 -0.14 -19.15
N ASP A 418 18.13 -1.32 -18.56
CA ASP A 418 18.78 -2.45 -19.22
C ASP A 418 17.95 -3.06 -20.36
N VAL A 419 16.64 -2.79 -20.39
CA VAL A 419 15.72 -3.29 -21.43
C VAL A 419 15.21 -2.19 -22.35
N LYS A 420 15.73 -0.96 -22.23
CA LYS A 420 15.27 0.19 -23.02
C LYS A 420 15.36 -0.04 -24.52
N GLU A 421 16.39 -0.75 -25.00
CA GLU A 421 16.53 -1.05 -26.42
C GLU A 421 15.39 -1.95 -26.93
N TYR A 422 14.88 -2.87 -26.12
CA TYR A 422 13.71 -3.68 -26.49
C TYR A 422 12.43 -2.84 -26.58
N LEU A 423 12.31 -1.80 -25.74
CA LEU A 423 11.22 -0.83 -25.81
C LEU A 423 11.32 0.04 -27.07
N GLU A 424 12.51 0.51 -27.45
CA GLU A 424 12.70 1.23 -28.72
C GLU A 424 12.46 0.34 -29.95
N ILE A 425 12.84 -0.95 -29.88
CA ILE A 425 12.51 -1.93 -30.93
C ILE A 425 11.00 -2.11 -31.05
N PHE A 426 10.28 -2.18 -29.92
CA PHE A 426 8.81 -2.22 -29.91
C PHE A 426 8.23 -1.03 -30.65
N ASP A 427 8.65 0.19 -30.30
CA ASP A 427 8.14 1.42 -30.90
C ASP A 427 8.43 1.50 -32.40
N HIS A 428 9.61 1.07 -32.86
CA HIS A 428 9.90 1.02 -34.29
C HIS A 428 9.03 0.01 -35.05
N PHE A 429 8.79 -1.17 -34.50
CA PHE A 429 7.84 -2.12 -35.12
C PHE A 429 6.42 -1.58 -35.11
N TYR A 430 6.03 -0.87 -34.05
CA TYR A 430 4.74 -0.21 -33.96
C TYR A 430 4.56 0.87 -35.04
N GLN A 431 5.58 1.70 -35.26
CA GLN A 431 5.61 2.72 -36.32
C GLN A 431 5.58 2.11 -37.74
N LEU A 432 6.20 0.93 -37.92
CA LEU A 432 6.08 0.13 -39.15
C LEU A 432 4.72 -0.56 -39.32
N GLN A 433 3.80 -0.40 -38.37
CA GLN A 433 2.52 -1.13 -38.29
C GLN A 433 2.68 -2.66 -38.25
N ASP A 434 3.86 -3.14 -37.87
CA ASP A 434 4.14 -4.56 -37.61
C ASP A 434 3.91 -4.86 -36.12
N TYR A 435 2.65 -4.79 -35.71
CA TYR A 435 2.22 -5.03 -34.33
C TYR A 435 2.56 -6.43 -33.83
N ASN A 436 2.71 -7.39 -34.74
CA ASN A 436 3.11 -8.74 -34.39
C ASN A 436 4.57 -8.80 -33.95
N SER A 437 5.48 -8.14 -34.66
CA SER A 437 6.88 -8.07 -34.26
C SER A 437 7.09 -7.16 -33.05
N ALA A 438 6.26 -6.13 -32.89
CA ALA A 438 6.22 -5.31 -31.68
C ALA A 438 5.85 -6.15 -30.44
N PHE A 439 4.80 -6.99 -30.53
CA PHE A 439 4.49 -7.94 -29.46
C PHE A 439 5.68 -8.84 -29.11
N ASP A 440 6.36 -9.38 -30.11
CA ASP A 440 7.50 -10.29 -29.88
C ASP A 440 8.67 -9.60 -29.17
N SER A 441 8.93 -8.31 -29.42
CA SER A 441 10.02 -7.61 -28.75
C SER A 441 9.78 -7.41 -27.26
N ILE A 442 8.53 -7.18 -26.84
CA ILE A 442 8.19 -7.09 -25.41
C ILE A 442 8.20 -8.46 -24.73
N GLN A 443 7.79 -9.52 -25.44
CA GLN A 443 7.81 -10.88 -24.86
C GLN A 443 9.20 -11.28 -24.36
N VAL A 444 10.27 -10.78 -24.99
CA VAL A 444 11.66 -11.04 -24.59
C VAL A 444 11.95 -10.54 -23.17
N CYS A 445 11.41 -9.39 -22.77
CA CYS A 445 11.64 -8.81 -21.44
C CYS A 445 10.45 -8.94 -20.48
N ASN A 446 9.32 -9.52 -20.91
CA ASN A 446 8.08 -9.56 -20.13
C ASN A 446 8.23 -10.24 -18.75
N GLU A 447 8.98 -11.33 -18.67
CA GLU A 447 9.25 -12.00 -17.38
C GLU A 447 10.03 -11.09 -16.44
N PHE A 448 11.06 -10.39 -16.94
CA PHE A 448 11.81 -9.41 -16.16
C PHE A 448 10.93 -8.25 -15.69
N LEU A 449 10.08 -7.70 -16.56
CA LEU A 449 9.12 -6.66 -16.18
C LEU A 449 8.19 -7.15 -15.07
N THR A 450 7.73 -8.40 -15.15
CA THR A 450 6.85 -9.03 -14.16
C THR A 450 7.57 -9.22 -12.81
N LEU A 451 8.79 -9.74 -12.80
CA LEU A 451 9.58 -9.97 -11.58
C LEU A 451 9.93 -8.66 -10.88
N ARG A 452 10.28 -7.63 -11.67
CA ARG A 452 10.57 -6.29 -11.15
C ARG A 452 9.33 -5.49 -10.77
N GLY A 453 8.14 -5.98 -11.09
CA GLY A 453 6.88 -5.31 -10.79
C GLY A 453 6.60 -4.08 -11.65
N TYR A 454 7.12 -4.03 -12.87
CA TYR A 454 6.83 -2.98 -13.87
C TYR A 454 5.47 -3.23 -14.54
N TYR A 455 4.42 -3.37 -13.74
CA TYR A 455 3.08 -3.71 -14.21
C TYR A 455 2.41 -2.59 -15.01
N THR A 456 2.61 -1.32 -14.61
CA THR A 456 2.10 -0.16 -15.34
C THR A 456 2.69 -0.08 -16.75
N ASP A 457 3.98 -0.39 -16.92
CA ASP A 457 4.62 -0.46 -18.23
C ASP A 457 4.01 -1.55 -19.11
N GLN A 458 3.74 -2.72 -18.53
CA GLN A 458 3.06 -3.80 -19.25
C GLN A 458 1.65 -3.38 -19.67
N VAL A 459 0.91 -2.69 -18.79
CA VAL A 459 -0.42 -2.17 -19.09
C VAL A 459 -0.40 -1.26 -20.30
N GLU A 460 0.55 -0.34 -20.34
CA GLU A 460 0.69 0.63 -21.42
C GLU A 460 1.05 -0.04 -22.76
N LEU A 461 2.10 -0.85 -22.76
CA LEU A 461 2.62 -1.52 -23.95
C LEU A 461 1.58 -2.45 -24.59
N TYR A 462 0.89 -3.28 -23.80
CA TYR A 462 -0.16 -4.14 -24.32
C TYR A 462 -1.41 -3.36 -24.69
N GLY A 463 -1.74 -2.29 -23.97
CA GLY A 463 -2.86 -1.40 -24.28
C GLY A 463 -2.73 -0.76 -25.67
N GLN A 464 -1.54 -0.30 -26.05
CA GLN A 464 -1.28 0.25 -27.39
C GLN A 464 -1.55 -0.78 -28.50
N LEU A 465 -1.02 -1.99 -28.35
CA LEU A 465 -1.24 -3.07 -29.32
C LEU A 465 -2.72 -3.45 -29.45
N ILE A 466 -3.42 -3.56 -28.31
CA ILE A 466 -4.84 -3.91 -28.26
C ILE A 466 -5.68 -2.85 -28.96
N SER A 467 -5.42 -1.56 -28.69
CA SER A 467 -6.13 -0.46 -29.34
C SER A 467 -6.03 -0.55 -30.87
N LYS A 468 -4.82 -0.78 -31.40
CA LYS A 468 -4.61 -0.91 -32.85
C LYS A 468 -5.26 -2.15 -33.44
N TRP A 469 -5.15 -3.30 -32.80
CA TRP A 469 -5.86 -4.50 -33.29
C TRP A 469 -7.38 -4.38 -33.24
N GLN A 470 -7.92 -3.63 -32.26
CA GLN A 470 -9.35 -3.29 -32.21
C GLN A 470 -9.75 -2.39 -33.38
N GLU A 471 -8.99 -1.33 -33.66
CA GLU A 471 -9.23 -0.42 -34.81
C GLU A 471 -9.22 -1.19 -36.14
N ILE A 472 -8.25 -2.09 -36.33
CA ILE A 472 -8.11 -2.90 -37.56
C ILE A 472 -9.21 -3.97 -37.64
N GLY A 473 -9.77 -4.39 -36.50
CA GLY A 473 -10.72 -5.48 -36.40
C GLY A 473 -10.08 -6.86 -36.60
N ASP A 474 -8.78 -7.02 -36.31
CA ASP A 474 -8.01 -8.26 -36.49
C ASP A 474 -8.27 -9.28 -35.36
N ARG A 475 -9.54 -9.66 -35.19
CA ARG A 475 -9.97 -10.62 -34.15
C ARG A 475 -9.39 -12.02 -34.36
N GLU A 476 -8.87 -12.34 -35.55
CA GLU A 476 -8.21 -13.62 -35.83
C GLU A 476 -6.75 -13.69 -35.35
N ASN A 477 -6.18 -12.58 -34.91
CA ASN A 477 -4.79 -12.55 -34.47
C ASN A 477 -4.59 -13.22 -33.10
N ARG A 478 -3.70 -14.22 -33.04
CA ARG A 478 -3.36 -14.90 -31.79
C ARG A 478 -2.60 -14.01 -30.80
N LYS A 479 -1.79 -13.08 -31.31
CA LYS A 479 -1.02 -12.14 -30.48
C LYS A 479 -1.93 -11.09 -29.87
N TYR A 480 -2.97 -10.68 -30.58
CA TYR A 480 -4.03 -9.83 -30.02
C TYR A 480 -4.67 -10.47 -28.78
N GLN A 481 -5.08 -11.73 -28.90
CA GLN A 481 -5.62 -12.47 -27.77
C GLN A 481 -4.60 -12.62 -26.62
N ALA A 482 -3.33 -12.90 -26.95
CA ALA A 482 -2.27 -13.04 -25.95
C ALA A 482 -2.03 -11.71 -25.20
N SER A 483 -2.04 -10.58 -25.90
CA SER A 483 -1.96 -9.25 -25.28
C SER A 483 -3.12 -8.96 -24.35
N LEU A 484 -4.36 -9.35 -24.70
CA LEU A 484 -5.51 -9.22 -23.79
C LEU A 484 -5.30 -10.01 -22.48
N ILE A 485 -4.71 -11.20 -22.58
CA ILE A 485 -4.38 -12.02 -21.40
C ILE A 485 -3.28 -11.34 -20.58
N SER A 486 -2.17 -10.92 -21.21
CA SER A 486 -1.07 -10.26 -20.52
C SER A 486 -1.49 -8.95 -19.86
N LEU A 487 -2.33 -8.16 -20.53
CA LEU A 487 -2.91 -6.93 -19.99
C LEU A 487 -3.80 -7.21 -18.78
N GLY A 488 -4.69 -8.20 -18.88
CA GLY A 488 -5.53 -8.62 -17.76
C GLY A 488 -4.71 -9.11 -16.55
N ASN A 489 -3.61 -9.84 -16.80
CA ASN A 489 -2.70 -10.27 -15.74
C ASN A 489 -1.97 -9.10 -15.08
N ALA A 490 -1.54 -8.10 -15.85
CA ALA A 490 -0.90 -6.89 -15.30
C ALA A 490 -1.87 -6.09 -14.43
N TYR A 491 -3.13 -5.90 -14.88
CA TYR A 491 -4.18 -5.29 -14.06
C TYR A 491 -4.49 -6.11 -12.80
N TYR A 492 -4.48 -7.43 -12.89
CA TYR A 492 -4.66 -8.30 -11.72
C TYR A 492 -3.55 -8.08 -10.69
N SER A 493 -2.29 -7.99 -11.12
CA SER A 493 -1.15 -7.70 -10.23
C SER A 493 -1.21 -6.32 -9.59
N LEU A 494 -1.80 -5.33 -10.27
CA LEU A 494 -2.07 -4.00 -9.73
C LEU A 494 -3.28 -3.96 -8.77
N GLY A 495 -3.96 -5.08 -8.54
CA GLY A 495 -5.20 -5.14 -7.75
C GLY A 495 -6.44 -4.58 -8.47
N GLN A 496 -6.34 -4.26 -9.77
CA GLN A 496 -7.45 -3.74 -10.57
C GLN A 496 -8.28 -4.90 -11.15
N TYR A 497 -8.91 -5.69 -10.27
CA TYR A 497 -9.55 -6.96 -10.64
C TYR A 497 -10.70 -6.79 -11.63
N GLN A 498 -11.45 -5.69 -11.58
CA GLN A 498 -12.54 -5.43 -12.51
C GLN A 498 -12.04 -5.23 -13.95
N LEU A 499 -10.98 -4.44 -14.14
CA LEU A 499 -10.33 -4.27 -15.44
C LEU A 499 -9.70 -5.57 -15.94
N ALA A 500 -9.08 -6.34 -15.05
CA ALA A 500 -8.58 -7.68 -15.39
C ALA A 500 -9.70 -8.58 -15.94
N ILE A 501 -10.89 -8.56 -15.32
CA ILE A 501 -12.06 -9.29 -15.80
C ILE A 501 -12.48 -8.83 -17.19
N GLU A 502 -12.55 -7.53 -17.44
CA GLU A 502 -12.95 -6.99 -18.76
C GLU A 502 -12.04 -7.51 -19.89
N PHE A 503 -10.71 -7.44 -19.71
CA PHE A 503 -9.78 -7.92 -20.73
C PHE A 503 -9.78 -9.45 -20.88
N HIS A 504 -9.95 -10.20 -19.78
CA HIS A 504 -10.12 -11.65 -19.85
C HIS A 504 -11.46 -12.05 -20.50
N GLN A 505 -12.53 -11.27 -20.34
CA GLN A 505 -13.81 -11.45 -21.03
C GLN A 505 -13.68 -11.18 -22.53
N GLN A 506 -12.99 -10.11 -22.94
CA GLN A 506 -12.71 -9.86 -24.36
C GLN A 506 -11.90 -11.01 -24.99
N SER A 507 -10.88 -11.51 -24.28
CA SER A 507 -10.10 -12.67 -24.72
C SER A 507 -10.97 -13.94 -24.86
N LEU A 508 -11.93 -14.13 -23.94
CA LEU A 508 -12.91 -15.22 -23.98
C LEU A 508 -13.84 -15.11 -25.20
N GLU A 509 -14.37 -13.91 -25.47
CA GLU A 509 -15.24 -13.64 -26.62
C GLU A 509 -14.54 -13.97 -27.94
N ILE A 510 -13.34 -13.41 -28.15
CA ILE A 510 -12.52 -13.69 -29.35
C ILE A 510 -12.25 -15.19 -29.48
N SER A 511 -11.94 -15.88 -28.38
CA SER A 511 -11.71 -17.33 -28.42
C SER A 511 -12.94 -18.11 -28.87
N ARG A 512 -14.14 -17.69 -28.45
CA ARG A 512 -15.41 -18.31 -28.83
C ARG A 512 -15.72 -18.09 -30.30
N GLU A 513 -15.56 -16.85 -30.78
CA GLU A 513 -15.78 -16.47 -32.18
C GLU A 513 -14.91 -17.30 -33.13
N ARG A 514 -13.65 -17.52 -32.75
CA ARG A 514 -12.68 -18.31 -33.52
C ARG A 514 -12.85 -19.82 -33.43
N GLY A 515 -13.76 -20.30 -32.57
CA GLY A 515 -13.83 -21.72 -32.22
C GLY A 515 -12.57 -22.25 -31.51
N ASN A 516 -11.71 -21.38 -30.96
CA ASN A 516 -10.50 -21.75 -30.23
C ASN A 516 -10.86 -22.24 -28.82
N ARG A 517 -11.34 -23.49 -28.72
CA ARG A 517 -11.74 -24.11 -27.45
C ARG A 517 -10.64 -24.07 -26.38
N LEU A 518 -9.37 -24.25 -26.75
CA LEU A 518 -8.24 -24.13 -25.82
C LEU A 518 -8.14 -22.71 -25.23
N GLY A 519 -8.28 -21.69 -26.07
CA GLY A 519 -8.30 -20.28 -25.66
C GLY A 519 -9.48 -19.99 -24.71
N VAL A 520 -10.66 -20.51 -25.02
CA VAL A 520 -11.86 -20.39 -24.16
C VAL A 520 -11.55 -20.94 -22.76
N GLY A 521 -11.01 -22.15 -22.67
CA GLY A 521 -10.64 -22.75 -21.38
C GLY A 521 -9.64 -21.89 -20.57
N ARG A 522 -8.61 -21.33 -21.23
CA ARG A 522 -7.62 -20.46 -20.57
C ARG A 522 -8.24 -19.16 -20.06
N SER A 523 -9.04 -18.47 -20.86
CA SER A 523 -9.67 -17.21 -20.44
C SER A 523 -10.68 -17.42 -19.31
N LEU A 524 -11.44 -18.53 -19.32
CA LEU A 524 -12.32 -18.90 -18.19
C LEU A 524 -11.53 -19.12 -16.90
N ASN A 525 -10.35 -19.76 -16.96
CA ASN A 525 -9.50 -19.92 -15.78
C ASN A 525 -9.03 -18.57 -15.22
N ASN A 526 -8.58 -17.65 -16.07
CA ASN A 526 -8.15 -16.32 -15.61
C ASN A 526 -9.31 -15.52 -15.01
N LEU A 527 -10.52 -15.61 -15.59
CA LEU A 527 -11.72 -15.03 -15.01
C LEU A 527 -12.01 -15.61 -13.62
N GLY A 528 -11.92 -16.94 -13.46
CA GLY A 528 -12.11 -17.57 -12.16
C GLY A 528 -11.12 -17.06 -11.10
N ILE A 529 -9.86 -16.86 -11.47
CA ILE A 529 -8.83 -16.28 -10.58
C ILE A 529 -9.22 -14.85 -10.15
N ALA A 530 -9.64 -14.00 -11.09
CA ALA A 530 -10.01 -12.62 -10.79
C ALA A 530 -11.30 -12.52 -9.94
N TYR A 531 -12.34 -13.33 -10.24
CA TYR A 531 -13.56 -13.39 -9.44
C TYR A 531 -13.30 -13.90 -8.01
N ARG A 532 -12.38 -14.85 -7.84
CA ARG A 532 -11.97 -15.29 -6.51
C ARG A 532 -11.36 -14.15 -5.70
N SER A 533 -10.56 -13.28 -6.32
CA SER A 533 -9.95 -12.12 -5.64
C SER A 533 -10.97 -11.04 -5.27
N LEU A 534 -12.09 -10.92 -5.99
CA LEU A 534 -13.25 -10.10 -5.59
C LEU A 534 -14.08 -10.70 -4.45
N GLY A 535 -13.81 -11.95 -4.05
CA GLY A 535 -14.63 -12.70 -3.10
C GLY A 535 -15.86 -13.38 -3.71
N GLU A 536 -16.01 -13.40 -5.04
CA GLU A 536 -17.10 -14.09 -5.74
C GLU A 536 -16.77 -15.57 -5.96
N TYR A 537 -16.58 -16.31 -4.85
CA TYR A 537 -16.05 -17.68 -4.87
C TYR A 537 -16.90 -18.65 -5.69
N GLN A 538 -18.22 -18.55 -5.65
CA GLN A 538 -19.09 -19.44 -6.43
C GLN A 538 -18.92 -19.22 -7.93
N ARG A 539 -18.85 -17.97 -8.40
CA ARG A 539 -18.60 -17.68 -9.82
C ARG A 539 -17.22 -18.16 -10.24
N ALA A 540 -16.21 -18.01 -9.37
CA ALA A 540 -14.89 -18.55 -9.63
C ALA A 540 -14.93 -20.07 -9.86
N ILE A 541 -15.64 -20.81 -9.01
CA ILE A 541 -15.87 -22.26 -9.17
C ILE A 541 -16.56 -22.55 -10.50
N ASP A 542 -17.62 -21.83 -10.84
CA ASP A 542 -18.37 -22.04 -12.08
C ASP A 542 -17.49 -21.85 -13.33
N PHE A 543 -16.61 -20.82 -13.32
CA PHE A 543 -15.66 -20.57 -14.41
C PHE A 543 -14.58 -21.66 -14.51
N HIS A 544 -14.01 -22.10 -13.39
CA HIS A 544 -13.02 -23.18 -13.39
C HIS A 544 -13.63 -24.52 -13.79
N GLN A 545 -14.88 -24.78 -13.42
CA GLN A 545 -15.63 -25.97 -13.82
C GLN A 545 -15.90 -25.98 -15.33
N GLN A 546 -16.35 -24.87 -15.91
CA GLN A 546 -16.50 -24.75 -17.37
C GLN A 546 -15.16 -24.94 -18.09
N SER A 547 -14.07 -24.38 -17.54
CA SER A 547 -12.73 -24.57 -18.10
C SER A 547 -12.31 -26.04 -18.06
N LEU A 548 -12.57 -26.74 -16.96
CA LEU A 548 -12.29 -28.16 -16.79
C LEU A 548 -13.06 -29.01 -17.82
N GLU A 549 -14.35 -28.75 -18.00
CA GLU A 549 -15.19 -29.44 -18.99
C GLU A 549 -14.66 -29.27 -20.42
N ILE A 550 -14.28 -28.04 -20.79
CA ILE A 550 -13.70 -27.76 -22.10
C ILE A 550 -12.35 -28.48 -22.27
N ALA A 551 -11.50 -28.47 -21.25
CA ALA A 551 -10.21 -29.15 -21.29
C ALA A 551 -10.37 -30.67 -21.46
N MET A 552 -11.35 -31.27 -20.78
CA MET A 552 -11.70 -32.68 -20.97
C MET A 552 -12.22 -32.96 -22.38
N GLU A 553 -13.11 -32.11 -22.91
CA GLU A 553 -13.69 -32.24 -24.25
C GLU A 553 -12.62 -32.27 -25.35
N ILE A 554 -11.63 -31.37 -25.27
CA ILE A 554 -10.56 -31.27 -26.28
C ILE A 554 -9.37 -32.20 -26.01
N GLY A 555 -9.40 -32.97 -24.92
CA GLY A 555 -8.28 -33.85 -24.52
C GLY A 555 -7.04 -33.10 -24.02
N ASP A 556 -7.16 -31.84 -23.60
CA ASP A 556 -6.06 -31.05 -23.03
C ASP A 556 -5.81 -31.47 -21.56
N ARG A 557 -5.02 -32.53 -21.39
CA ARG A 557 -4.66 -33.03 -20.04
C ARG A 557 -3.92 -31.99 -19.20
N LEU A 558 -3.12 -31.10 -19.81
CA LEU A 558 -2.45 -30.01 -19.10
C LEU A 558 -3.48 -29.03 -18.53
N GLY A 559 -4.47 -28.65 -19.34
CA GLY A 559 -5.61 -27.82 -18.98
C GLY A 559 -6.47 -28.45 -17.89
N VAL A 560 -6.76 -29.75 -17.97
CA VAL A 560 -7.49 -30.50 -16.94
C VAL A 560 -6.80 -30.34 -15.58
N GLY A 561 -5.50 -30.61 -15.50
CA GLY A 561 -4.75 -30.43 -14.25
C GLY A 561 -4.78 -28.98 -13.74
N ARG A 562 -4.61 -27.98 -14.62
CA ARG A 562 -4.68 -26.56 -14.21
C ARG A 562 -6.05 -26.18 -13.64
N SER A 563 -7.14 -26.58 -14.29
CA SER A 563 -8.49 -26.27 -13.85
C SER A 563 -8.83 -26.98 -12.53
N LEU A 564 -8.35 -28.21 -12.32
CA LEU A 564 -8.48 -28.92 -11.05
C LEU A 564 -7.74 -28.20 -9.90
N ASN A 565 -6.50 -27.75 -10.09
CA ASN A 565 -5.81 -26.94 -9.07
C ASN A 565 -6.56 -25.64 -8.76
N ASN A 566 -7.06 -24.95 -9.77
CA ASN A 566 -7.79 -23.71 -9.57
C ASN A 566 -9.12 -23.92 -8.83
N LEU A 567 -9.84 -25.02 -9.13
CA LEU A 567 -11.01 -25.45 -8.36
C LEU A 567 -10.64 -25.72 -6.90
N GLY A 568 -9.57 -26.48 -6.66
CA GLY A 568 -9.07 -26.74 -5.31
C GLY A 568 -8.82 -25.43 -4.55
N THR A 569 -8.22 -24.45 -5.22
CA THR A 569 -7.95 -23.13 -4.66
C THR A 569 -9.22 -22.34 -4.36
N ALA A 570 -10.22 -22.37 -5.23
CA ALA A 570 -11.50 -21.71 -5.00
C ALA A 570 -12.28 -22.36 -3.83
N TYR A 571 -12.29 -23.69 -3.74
CA TYR A 571 -12.88 -24.42 -2.61
C TYR A 571 -12.14 -24.15 -1.29
N ARG A 572 -10.80 -24.01 -1.33
CA ARG A 572 -10.02 -23.61 -0.17
C ARG A 572 -10.40 -22.21 0.30
N SER A 573 -10.59 -21.25 -0.62
CA SER A 573 -11.08 -19.90 -0.31
C SER A 573 -12.51 -19.89 0.27
N LEU A 574 -13.35 -20.87 -0.10
CA LEU A 574 -14.69 -21.06 0.47
C LEU A 574 -14.67 -21.73 1.87
N GLY A 575 -13.50 -22.20 2.33
CA GLY A 575 -13.35 -22.94 3.60
C GLY A 575 -13.60 -24.44 3.51
N GLN A 576 -13.81 -24.99 2.30
CA GLN A 576 -14.02 -26.43 2.07
C GLN A 576 -12.69 -27.16 1.85
N TYR A 577 -11.83 -27.19 2.88
CA TYR A 577 -10.44 -27.65 2.74
C TYR A 577 -10.29 -29.11 2.33
N GLN A 578 -11.20 -29.99 2.77
CA GLN A 578 -11.19 -31.41 2.39
C GLN A 578 -11.48 -31.60 0.89
N ARG A 579 -12.46 -30.86 0.35
CA ARG A 579 -12.73 -30.89 -1.10
C ARG A 579 -11.58 -30.29 -1.89
N ALA A 580 -10.94 -29.25 -1.36
CA ALA A 580 -9.77 -28.65 -1.99
C ALA A 580 -8.64 -29.68 -2.16
N SER A 581 -8.32 -30.46 -1.12
CA SER A 581 -7.27 -31.49 -1.20
C SER A 581 -7.60 -32.60 -2.19
N GLU A 582 -8.87 -33.00 -2.34
CA GLU A 582 -9.31 -33.96 -3.35
C GLU A 582 -9.03 -33.45 -4.78
N PHE A 583 -9.35 -32.19 -5.09
CA PHE A 583 -9.08 -31.60 -6.39
C PHE A 583 -7.58 -31.46 -6.68
N TYR A 584 -6.79 -31.02 -5.69
CA TYR A 584 -5.33 -30.93 -5.84
C TYR A 584 -4.70 -32.32 -6.05
N GLN A 585 -5.21 -33.36 -5.38
CA GLN A 585 -4.74 -34.73 -5.55
C GLN A 585 -5.02 -35.25 -6.97
N GLN A 586 -6.22 -35.01 -7.49
CA GLN A 586 -6.56 -35.35 -8.88
C GLN A 586 -5.66 -34.62 -9.89
N SER A 587 -5.40 -33.32 -9.66
CA SER A 587 -4.47 -32.56 -10.49
C SER A 587 -3.06 -33.17 -10.46
N LEU A 588 -2.53 -33.45 -9.26
CA LEU A 588 -1.22 -34.06 -9.07
C LEU A 588 -1.06 -35.37 -9.87
N GLU A 589 -2.07 -36.23 -9.84
CA GLU A 589 -2.09 -37.48 -10.61
C GLU A 589 -2.00 -37.24 -12.11
N ILE A 590 -2.79 -36.29 -12.63
CA ILE A 590 -2.74 -35.88 -14.05
C ILE A 590 -1.36 -35.30 -14.42
N LYS A 591 -0.77 -34.46 -13.56
CA LYS A 591 0.53 -33.84 -13.79
C LYS A 591 1.66 -34.87 -13.84
N ARG A 592 1.61 -35.88 -12.96
CA ARG A 592 2.52 -37.04 -12.99
C ARG A 592 2.34 -37.89 -14.24
N GLU A 593 1.10 -38.15 -14.65
CA GLU A 593 0.79 -38.94 -15.86
C GLU A 593 1.40 -38.31 -17.12
N ILE A 594 1.32 -36.98 -17.26
CA ILE A 594 1.84 -36.26 -18.43
C ILE A 594 3.32 -35.86 -18.32
N GLY A 595 3.98 -36.15 -17.19
CA GLY A 595 5.38 -35.78 -16.94
C GLY A 595 5.62 -34.27 -16.75
N ASP A 596 4.60 -33.50 -16.39
CA ASP A 596 4.71 -32.06 -16.11
C ASP A 596 5.31 -31.85 -14.71
N ARG A 597 6.66 -31.89 -14.61
CA ARG A 597 7.40 -31.75 -13.34
C ARG A 597 7.12 -30.42 -12.64
N HIS A 598 7.01 -29.33 -13.39
CA HIS A 598 6.66 -28.03 -12.82
C HIS A 598 5.24 -28.06 -12.23
N GLY A 599 4.25 -28.56 -12.97
CA GLY A 599 2.88 -28.71 -12.48
C GLY A 599 2.72 -29.70 -11.33
N GLU A 600 3.53 -30.76 -11.28
CA GLU A 600 3.61 -31.70 -10.15
C GLU A 600 3.99 -30.94 -8.88
N ALA A 601 5.08 -30.15 -8.93
CA ALA A 601 5.55 -29.35 -7.80
C ALA A 601 4.49 -28.35 -7.32
N VAL A 602 3.85 -27.60 -8.24
CA VAL A 602 2.76 -26.67 -7.90
C VAL A 602 1.62 -27.40 -7.17
N SER A 603 1.19 -28.56 -7.67
CA SER A 603 0.09 -29.33 -7.06
C SER A 603 0.45 -29.89 -5.68
N LEU A 604 1.71 -30.28 -5.46
CA LEU A 604 2.22 -30.66 -4.14
C LEU A 604 2.23 -29.45 -3.18
N GLY A 605 2.68 -28.28 -3.63
CA GLY A 605 2.64 -27.05 -2.84
C GLY A 605 1.21 -26.64 -2.45
N ASP A 606 0.25 -26.80 -3.37
CA ASP A 606 -1.17 -26.52 -3.13
C ASP A 606 -1.78 -27.53 -2.14
N LEU A 607 -1.45 -28.83 -2.26
CA LEU A 607 -1.81 -29.84 -1.25
C LEU A 607 -1.26 -29.48 0.12
N GLY A 608 0.01 -29.07 0.21
CA GLY A 608 0.61 -28.60 1.45
C GLY A 608 -0.20 -27.46 2.09
N SER A 609 -0.62 -26.49 1.27
CA SER A 609 -1.46 -25.37 1.70
C SER A 609 -2.84 -25.82 2.22
N ALA A 610 -3.45 -26.82 1.57
CA ALA A 610 -4.72 -27.40 2.02
C ALA A 610 -4.58 -28.15 3.35
N TYR A 611 -3.55 -28.98 3.51
CA TYR A 611 -3.28 -29.68 4.77
C TYR A 611 -2.91 -28.73 5.90
N SER A 612 -2.22 -27.63 5.62
CA SER A 612 -1.99 -26.56 6.59
C SER A 612 -3.31 -25.94 7.05
N SER A 613 -4.25 -25.70 6.12
CA SER A 613 -5.59 -25.18 6.44
C SER A 613 -6.44 -26.18 7.25
N LEU A 614 -6.18 -27.48 7.14
CA LEU A 614 -6.78 -28.55 7.94
C LEU A 614 -6.13 -28.74 9.33
N GLY A 615 -5.06 -28.00 9.65
CA GLY A 615 -4.29 -28.17 10.89
C GLY A 615 -3.31 -29.36 10.87
N GLN A 616 -3.17 -30.06 9.74
CA GLN A 616 -2.28 -31.21 9.60
C GLN A 616 -0.87 -30.77 9.18
N TYR A 617 -0.23 -29.93 9.99
CA TYR A 617 1.05 -29.28 9.66
C TYR A 617 2.21 -30.24 9.29
N PRO A 618 2.38 -31.43 9.93
CA PRO A 618 3.43 -32.36 9.53
C PRO A 618 3.26 -32.87 8.08
N ARG A 619 2.03 -33.11 7.64
CA ARG A 619 1.75 -33.47 6.24
C ARG A 619 1.97 -32.30 5.30
N ALA A 620 1.59 -31.09 5.71
CA ALA A 620 1.83 -29.89 4.93
C ALA A 620 3.32 -29.69 4.64
N ILE A 621 4.17 -29.85 5.66
CA ILE A 621 5.63 -29.76 5.56
C ILE A 621 6.18 -30.77 4.55
N ASP A 622 5.75 -32.03 4.61
CA ASP A 622 6.18 -33.08 3.68
C ASP A 622 5.88 -32.72 2.22
N PHE A 623 4.66 -32.29 1.93
CA PHE A 623 4.26 -31.87 0.59
C PHE A 623 5.01 -30.62 0.09
N HIS A 624 5.19 -29.61 0.95
CA HIS A 624 5.97 -28.41 0.61
C HIS A 624 7.44 -28.74 0.36
N GLN A 625 8.00 -29.71 1.09
CA GLN A 625 9.38 -30.15 0.90
C GLN A 625 9.57 -30.90 -0.42
N GLN A 626 8.64 -31.80 -0.78
CA GLN A 626 8.65 -32.45 -2.10
C GLN A 626 8.53 -31.42 -3.24
N SER A 627 7.65 -30.43 -3.09
CA SER A 627 7.52 -29.31 -4.04
C SER A 627 8.84 -28.55 -4.21
N LEU A 628 9.47 -28.18 -3.10
CA LEU A 628 10.75 -27.47 -3.07
C LEU A 628 11.87 -28.26 -3.75
N GLU A 629 11.95 -29.57 -3.51
CA GLU A 629 12.94 -30.46 -4.13
C GLU A 629 12.80 -30.48 -5.66
N ILE A 630 11.57 -30.64 -6.17
CA ILE A 630 11.33 -30.64 -7.62
C ILE A 630 11.68 -29.27 -8.23
N PHE A 631 11.30 -28.15 -7.60
CA PHE A 631 11.66 -26.82 -8.13
C PHE A 631 13.17 -26.57 -8.14
N ARG A 632 13.92 -27.10 -7.16
CA ARG A 632 15.39 -27.09 -7.16
C ARG A 632 15.95 -27.92 -8.31
N GLU A 633 15.39 -29.11 -8.55
CA GLU A 633 15.84 -29.99 -9.65
C GLU A 633 15.65 -29.35 -11.03
N ILE A 634 14.53 -28.66 -11.27
CA ILE A 634 14.25 -27.98 -12.55
C ILE A 634 14.86 -26.57 -12.65
N ASN A 635 15.60 -26.13 -11.63
CA ASN A 635 16.23 -24.81 -11.52
C ASN A 635 15.26 -23.62 -11.61
N ASP A 636 14.04 -23.79 -11.12
CA ASP A 636 13.04 -22.71 -11.06
C ASP A 636 13.22 -21.92 -9.75
N LEU A 637 14.19 -20.99 -9.76
CA LEU A 637 14.56 -20.22 -8.56
C LEU A 637 13.41 -19.39 -8.00
N ASN A 638 12.49 -18.92 -8.85
CA ASN A 638 11.32 -18.18 -8.41
C ASN A 638 10.43 -19.08 -7.53
N ASN A 639 10.04 -20.25 -8.04
CA ASN A 639 9.20 -21.17 -7.29
C ASN A 639 9.91 -21.86 -6.12
N VAL A 640 11.25 -21.92 -6.12
CA VAL A 640 12.03 -22.26 -4.93
C VAL A 640 11.77 -21.24 -3.80
N GLY A 641 11.83 -19.94 -4.09
CA GLY A 641 11.50 -18.88 -3.11
C GLY A 641 10.08 -19.02 -2.57
N ILE A 642 9.09 -19.17 -3.46
CA ILE A 642 7.68 -19.37 -3.07
C ILE A 642 7.50 -20.62 -2.19
N SER A 643 8.16 -21.73 -2.55
CA SER A 643 8.07 -22.99 -1.77
C SER A 643 8.73 -22.86 -0.39
N LEU A 644 9.84 -22.13 -0.27
CA LEU A 644 10.48 -21.82 1.01
C LEU A 644 9.56 -20.97 1.90
N ASN A 645 8.89 -19.97 1.34
CA ASN A 645 7.86 -19.21 2.05
C ASN A 645 6.72 -20.12 2.54
N ASN A 646 6.20 -21.00 1.69
CA ASN A 646 5.13 -21.92 2.09
C ASN A 646 5.58 -22.89 3.21
N LEU A 647 6.81 -23.40 3.12
CA LEU A 647 7.40 -24.24 4.15
C LEU A 647 7.57 -23.47 5.47
N GLY A 648 8.06 -22.23 5.41
CA GLY A 648 8.15 -21.33 6.56
C GLY A 648 6.79 -21.09 7.21
N ASN A 649 5.74 -20.87 6.41
CA ASN A 649 4.37 -20.71 6.90
C ASN A 649 3.86 -21.98 7.61
N ALA A 650 4.16 -23.17 7.09
CA ALA A 650 3.80 -24.43 7.73
C ALA A 650 4.54 -24.63 9.08
N TYR A 651 5.85 -24.33 9.15
CA TYR A 651 6.60 -24.35 10.40
C TYR A 651 6.13 -23.29 11.40
N SER A 652 5.76 -22.10 10.93
CA SER A 652 5.17 -21.05 11.77
C SER A 652 3.84 -21.51 12.35
N SER A 653 3.01 -22.19 11.56
CA SER A 653 1.72 -22.73 12.01
C SER A 653 1.88 -23.86 13.04
N LEU A 654 2.99 -24.61 12.96
CA LEU A 654 3.39 -25.60 13.97
C LEU A 654 3.99 -24.97 15.25
N GLY A 655 4.16 -23.65 15.30
CA GLY A 655 4.80 -22.93 16.41
C GLY A 655 6.33 -22.96 16.40
N GLN A 656 6.97 -23.50 15.36
CA GLN A 656 8.42 -23.56 15.22
C GLN A 656 8.97 -22.30 14.54
N TYR A 657 8.74 -21.14 15.15
CA TYR A 657 9.08 -19.83 14.56
C TYR A 657 10.57 -19.65 14.17
N PRO A 658 11.57 -20.14 14.93
CA PRO A 658 12.96 -20.03 14.52
C PRO A 658 13.26 -20.72 13.18
N ARG A 659 12.70 -21.91 12.95
CA ARG A 659 12.82 -22.61 11.66
C ARG A 659 12.06 -21.90 10.56
N ALA A 660 10.88 -21.35 10.87
CA ALA A 660 10.12 -20.55 9.91
C ALA A 660 10.95 -19.35 9.41
N ILE A 661 11.61 -18.64 10.32
CA ILE A 661 12.51 -17.51 10.01
C ILE A 661 13.65 -17.94 9.08
N GLU A 662 14.29 -19.08 9.32
CA GLU A 662 15.35 -19.59 8.43
C GLU A 662 14.85 -19.78 6.99
N PHE A 663 13.67 -20.35 6.80
CA PHE A 663 13.09 -20.54 5.46
C PHE A 663 12.67 -19.22 4.82
N PHE A 664 12.06 -18.31 5.58
CA PHE A 664 11.70 -16.99 5.06
C PHE A 664 12.95 -16.15 4.68
N GLN A 665 14.05 -16.27 5.43
CA GLN A 665 15.33 -15.63 5.09
C GLN A 665 15.94 -16.20 3.81
N GLN A 666 15.91 -17.53 3.63
CA GLN A 666 16.35 -18.14 2.37
C GLN A 666 15.50 -17.69 1.18
N SER A 667 14.17 -17.61 1.35
CA SER A 667 13.27 -17.07 0.33
C SER A 667 13.63 -15.62 -0.03
N LEU A 668 13.84 -14.77 0.98
CA LEU A 668 14.22 -13.37 0.82
C LEU A 668 15.56 -13.21 0.09
N GLU A 669 16.54 -14.05 0.37
CA GLU A 669 17.84 -14.02 -0.32
C GLU A 669 17.68 -14.37 -1.80
N ILE A 670 16.90 -15.41 -2.10
CA ILE A 670 16.64 -15.84 -3.48
C ILE A 670 15.86 -14.77 -4.24
N SER A 671 14.79 -14.23 -3.66
CA SER A 671 13.96 -13.22 -4.31
C SER A 671 14.77 -11.97 -4.64
N ARG A 672 15.63 -11.50 -3.72
CA ARG A 672 16.58 -10.39 -3.98
C ARG A 672 17.57 -10.71 -5.08
N LYS A 673 18.10 -11.93 -5.11
CA LYS A 673 19.07 -12.38 -6.11
C LYS A 673 18.48 -12.39 -7.53
N ILE A 674 17.25 -12.88 -7.69
CA ILE A 674 16.59 -12.94 -9.01
C ILE A 674 15.84 -11.64 -9.35
N GLY A 675 15.63 -10.77 -8.36
CA GLY A 675 14.92 -9.51 -8.52
C GLY A 675 13.40 -9.63 -8.48
N ASP A 676 12.86 -10.68 -7.86
CA ASP A 676 11.42 -10.83 -7.64
C ASP A 676 10.97 -9.95 -6.47
N ARG A 677 10.40 -8.78 -6.80
CA ARG A 677 9.94 -7.81 -5.83
C ARG A 677 8.70 -8.29 -5.08
N ASN A 678 7.79 -9.02 -5.72
CA ASN A 678 6.60 -9.53 -5.03
C ASN A 678 6.96 -10.59 -4.00
N CYS A 679 7.82 -11.55 -4.36
CA CYS A 679 8.27 -12.58 -3.43
C CYS A 679 9.15 -11.99 -2.32
N GLU A 680 9.93 -10.95 -2.61
CA GLU A 680 10.65 -10.19 -1.58
C GLU A 680 9.69 -9.55 -0.57
N GLY A 681 8.67 -8.82 -1.04
CA GLY A 681 7.63 -8.24 -0.20
C GLY A 681 6.92 -9.29 0.67
N ALA A 682 6.58 -10.43 0.08
CA ALA A 682 5.91 -11.53 0.78
C ALA A 682 6.82 -12.17 1.85
N SER A 683 8.10 -12.39 1.54
CA SER A 683 9.08 -12.97 2.47
C SER A 683 9.33 -12.03 3.66
N LEU A 684 9.43 -10.72 3.42
CA LEU A 684 9.52 -9.71 4.48
C LEU A 684 8.26 -9.70 5.35
N GLY A 685 7.08 -9.73 4.75
CA GLY A 685 5.81 -9.82 5.49
C GLY A 685 5.76 -11.08 6.37
N ASN A 686 6.16 -12.22 5.83
CA ASN A 686 6.20 -13.48 6.59
C ASN A 686 7.22 -13.47 7.73
N LEU A 687 8.40 -12.85 7.53
CA LEU A 687 9.35 -12.59 8.62
C LEU A 687 8.72 -11.72 9.70
N GLY A 688 8.02 -10.66 9.32
CA GLY A 688 7.28 -9.81 10.26
C GLY A 688 6.28 -10.63 11.08
N ASN A 689 5.50 -11.50 10.43
CA ASN A 689 4.54 -12.38 11.09
C ASN A 689 5.22 -13.35 12.08
N ALA A 690 6.36 -13.94 11.70
CA ALA A 690 7.12 -14.84 12.58
C ALA A 690 7.70 -14.10 13.80
N TYR A 691 8.27 -12.92 13.61
CA TYR A 691 8.76 -12.09 14.73
C TYR A 691 7.63 -11.59 15.63
N SER A 692 6.47 -11.25 15.06
CA SER A 692 5.27 -10.91 15.83
C SER A 692 4.82 -12.09 16.68
N SER A 693 4.86 -13.31 16.13
CA SER A 693 4.50 -14.53 16.85
C SER A 693 5.49 -14.88 17.98
N LEU A 694 6.75 -14.43 17.88
CA LEU A 694 7.74 -14.48 18.95
C LEU A 694 7.61 -13.34 19.98
N GLY A 695 6.62 -12.44 19.84
CA GLY A 695 6.47 -11.27 20.69
C GLY A 695 7.48 -10.14 20.42
N GLN A 696 8.31 -10.26 19.39
CA GLN A 696 9.29 -9.25 18.98
C GLN A 696 8.65 -8.20 18.06
N TYR A 697 7.60 -7.53 18.54
CA TYR A 697 6.80 -6.61 17.73
C TYR A 697 7.57 -5.44 17.09
N PRO A 698 8.59 -4.82 17.73
CA PRO A 698 9.38 -3.77 17.08
C PRO A 698 10.09 -4.26 15.80
N ARG A 699 10.68 -5.46 15.84
CA ARG A 699 11.29 -6.08 14.65
C ARG A 699 10.24 -6.46 13.61
N ALA A 700 9.08 -6.95 14.05
CA ALA A 700 7.98 -7.24 13.14
C ALA A 700 7.56 -6.00 12.35
N ILE A 701 7.44 -4.84 13.03
CA ILE A 701 7.11 -3.56 12.40
C ILE A 701 8.16 -3.16 11.35
N GLU A 702 9.46 -3.31 11.63
CA GLU A 702 10.52 -3.02 10.65
C GLU A 702 10.35 -3.85 9.37
N PHE A 703 10.08 -5.15 9.49
CA PHE A 703 9.85 -6.02 8.34
C PHE A 703 8.56 -5.72 7.60
N PHE A 704 7.47 -5.42 8.31
CA PHE A 704 6.21 -5.02 7.66
C PHE A 704 6.34 -3.66 6.95
N GLN A 705 7.13 -2.72 7.49
CA GLN A 705 7.42 -1.44 6.83
C GLN A 705 8.23 -1.63 5.55
N GLN A 706 9.26 -2.49 5.57
CA GLN A 706 9.99 -2.85 4.36
C GLN A 706 9.06 -3.50 3.35
N SER A 707 8.27 -4.50 3.76
CA SER A 707 7.28 -5.17 2.89
C SER A 707 6.30 -4.18 2.25
N LEU A 708 5.79 -3.22 3.04
CA LEU A 708 4.96 -2.12 2.55
C LEU A 708 5.70 -1.32 1.47
N GLU A 709 6.92 -0.86 1.74
CA GLU A 709 7.73 -0.11 0.76
C GLU A 709 7.89 -0.83 -0.58
N ILE A 710 8.11 -2.14 -0.57
CA ILE A 710 8.21 -2.95 -1.80
C ILE A 710 6.89 -2.94 -2.58
N TYR A 711 5.78 -3.18 -1.90
CA TYR A 711 4.47 -3.14 -2.55
C TYR A 711 4.17 -1.72 -3.06
N ARG A 712 4.71 -0.66 -2.41
CA ARG A 712 4.63 0.73 -2.90
C ARG A 712 5.27 0.87 -4.26
N GLU A 713 6.48 0.37 -4.33
CA GLU A 713 7.32 0.54 -5.50
C GLU A 713 6.70 -0.09 -6.74
N ILE A 714 6.10 -1.27 -6.59
CA ILE A 714 5.56 -2.05 -7.71
C ILE A 714 4.07 -1.85 -7.97
N GLY A 715 3.37 -1.08 -7.14
CA GLY A 715 1.95 -0.80 -7.29
C GLY A 715 1.01 -1.98 -6.97
N ASP A 716 1.48 -2.99 -6.23
CA ASP A 716 0.61 -4.10 -5.77
C ASP A 716 -0.25 -3.64 -4.59
N ARG A 717 -1.44 -3.14 -4.93
CA ARG A 717 -2.46 -2.66 -3.99
C ARG A 717 -2.91 -3.73 -3.00
N ASN A 718 -2.89 -5.01 -3.41
CA ASN A 718 -3.32 -6.09 -2.54
C ASN A 718 -2.27 -6.34 -1.44
N GLY A 719 -1.00 -6.43 -1.83
CA GLY A 719 0.15 -6.51 -0.94
C GLY A 719 0.23 -5.32 0.03
N GLU A 720 0.03 -4.10 -0.47
CA GLU A 720 -0.04 -2.87 0.33
C GLU A 720 -1.03 -3.01 1.50
N GLY A 721 -2.28 -3.35 1.17
CA GLY A 721 -3.35 -3.47 2.16
C GLY A 721 -3.09 -4.58 3.17
N ALA A 722 -2.40 -5.66 2.77
CA ALA A 722 -1.99 -6.73 3.67
C ALA A 722 -0.90 -6.27 4.65
N SER A 723 0.13 -5.58 4.17
CA SER A 723 1.23 -5.06 5.01
C SER A 723 0.73 -4.01 6.01
N LEU A 724 -0.19 -3.13 5.61
CA LEU A 724 -0.86 -2.19 6.53
C LEU A 724 -1.69 -2.92 7.59
N GLY A 725 -2.44 -3.96 7.21
CA GLY A 725 -3.16 -4.80 8.16
C GLY A 725 -2.23 -5.50 9.17
N ASN A 726 -1.07 -5.96 8.71
CA ASN A 726 -0.07 -6.58 9.58
C ASN A 726 0.59 -5.56 10.53
N LEU A 727 0.88 -4.34 10.05
CA LEU A 727 1.33 -3.23 10.90
C LEU A 727 0.30 -2.89 11.97
N GLY A 728 -0.98 -2.78 11.59
CA GLY A 728 -2.06 -2.57 12.54
C GLY A 728 -2.11 -3.66 13.61
N SER A 729 -1.94 -4.91 13.21
CA SER A 729 -1.89 -6.06 14.13
C SER A 729 -0.69 -5.98 15.08
N ALA A 730 0.50 -5.64 14.59
CA ALA A 730 1.69 -5.48 15.42
C ALA A 730 1.57 -4.33 16.43
N TYR A 731 1.02 -3.18 16.02
CA TYR A 731 0.75 -2.06 16.93
C TYR A 731 -0.33 -2.39 17.95
N SER A 732 -1.35 -3.16 17.56
CA SER A 732 -2.36 -3.67 18.50
C SER A 732 -1.73 -4.56 19.55
N SER A 733 -0.80 -5.45 19.16
CA SER A 733 -0.08 -6.33 20.08
C SER A 733 0.87 -5.58 21.03
N LEU A 734 1.36 -4.39 20.63
CA LEU A 734 2.09 -3.45 21.50
C LEU A 734 1.18 -2.65 22.44
N GLY A 735 -0.13 -2.80 22.36
CA GLY A 735 -1.11 -1.99 23.10
C GLY A 735 -1.29 -0.58 22.55
N GLN A 736 -0.70 -0.25 21.40
CA GLN A 736 -0.83 1.05 20.73
C GLN A 736 -2.09 1.07 19.84
N TYR A 737 -3.25 0.82 20.44
CA TYR A 737 -4.52 0.64 19.71
C TYR A 737 -4.93 1.82 18.81
N PRO A 738 -4.71 3.11 19.18
CA PRO A 738 -5.01 4.22 18.27
C PRO A 738 -4.25 4.15 16.94
N ARG A 739 -2.95 3.82 16.99
CA ARG A 739 -2.14 3.60 15.77
C ARG A 739 -2.58 2.37 15.00
N ALA A 740 -2.93 1.30 15.71
CA ALA A 740 -3.48 0.11 15.08
C ALA A 740 -4.73 0.42 14.24
N ILE A 741 -5.64 1.24 14.80
CA ILE A 741 -6.86 1.69 14.11
C ILE A 741 -6.52 2.48 12.85
N GLU A 742 -5.56 3.41 12.89
CA GLU A 742 -5.14 4.18 11.70
C GLU A 742 -4.68 3.24 10.56
N PHE A 743 -3.83 2.26 10.86
CA PHE A 743 -3.35 1.30 9.86
C PHE A 743 -4.46 0.36 9.37
N PHE A 744 -5.35 -0.11 10.24
CA PHE A 744 -6.48 -0.92 9.83
C PHE A 744 -7.49 -0.14 8.97
N GLN A 745 -7.66 1.16 9.21
CA GLN A 745 -8.49 2.04 8.36
C GLN A 745 -7.89 2.21 6.98
N GLN A 746 -6.58 2.47 6.87
CA GLN A 746 -5.90 2.54 5.58
C GLN A 746 -6.00 1.21 4.82
N SER A 747 -5.77 0.08 5.51
CA SER A 747 -5.97 -1.25 4.92
C SER A 747 -7.41 -1.43 4.42
N LEU A 748 -8.41 -1.05 5.22
CA LEU A 748 -9.83 -1.15 4.86
C LEU A 748 -10.17 -0.34 3.60
N GLU A 749 -9.68 0.90 3.50
CA GLU A 749 -9.87 1.77 2.33
C GLU A 749 -9.32 1.11 1.07
N ILE A 750 -8.08 0.63 1.13
CA ILE A 750 -7.44 -0.09 0.03
C ILE A 750 -8.23 -1.32 -0.41
N LYS A 751 -8.68 -2.14 0.56
CA LYS A 751 -9.46 -3.35 0.24
C LYS A 751 -10.81 -3.01 -0.40
N ARG A 752 -11.42 -1.86 -0.07
CA ARG A 752 -12.62 -1.36 -0.74
C ARG A 752 -12.33 -0.92 -2.17
N ASP A 753 -11.26 -0.16 -2.37
CA ASP A 753 -10.89 0.38 -3.70
C ASP A 753 -10.63 -0.74 -4.71
N ILE A 754 -9.94 -1.80 -4.31
CA ILE A 754 -9.65 -2.96 -5.18
C ILE A 754 -10.82 -3.95 -5.28
N GLY A 755 -11.90 -3.74 -4.53
CA GLY A 755 -13.05 -4.64 -4.50
C GLY A 755 -12.80 -5.98 -3.79
N ASP A 756 -11.76 -6.12 -2.98
CA ASP A 756 -11.50 -7.32 -2.17
C ASP A 756 -12.47 -7.39 -0.98
N ARG A 757 -13.68 -7.89 -1.25
CA ARG A 757 -14.75 -8.01 -0.24
C ARG A 757 -14.31 -8.84 0.97
N ASN A 758 -13.49 -9.87 0.74
CA ASN A 758 -12.98 -10.71 1.81
C ASN A 758 -12.03 -9.94 2.72
N GLY A 759 -11.10 -9.19 2.14
CA GLY A 759 -10.17 -8.28 2.81
C GLY A 759 -10.90 -7.19 3.59
N VAL A 760 -11.96 -6.59 3.03
CA VAL A 760 -12.82 -5.63 3.74
C VAL A 760 -13.38 -6.25 5.02
N GLY A 761 -13.92 -7.47 4.93
CA GLY A 761 -14.44 -8.20 6.10
C GLY A 761 -13.36 -8.47 7.16
N ILE A 762 -12.11 -8.76 6.75
CA ILE A 762 -10.97 -8.96 7.66
C ILE A 762 -10.59 -7.66 8.35
N SER A 763 -10.41 -6.56 7.61
CA SER A 763 -10.02 -5.26 8.19
C SER A 763 -11.08 -4.71 9.15
N LEU A 764 -12.36 -4.91 8.87
CA LEU A 764 -13.45 -4.59 9.81
C LEU A 764 -13.36 -5.42 11.10
N ASN A 765 -13.07 -6.72 11.00
CA ASN A 765 -12.86 -7.57 12.18
C ASN A 765 -11.66 -7.10 13.01
N ASN A 766 -10.58 -6.67 12.35
CA ASN A 766 -9.39 -6.15 13.03
C ASN A 766 -9.68 -4.81 13.73
N LEU A 767 -10.43 -3.91 13.09
CA LEU A 767 -10.92 -2.68 13.73
C LEU A 767 -11.80 -2.99 14.94
N GLY A 768 -12.74 -3.92 14.81
CA GLY A 768 -13.58 -4.36 15.92
C GLY A 768 -12.74 -4.87 17.10
N SER A 769 -11.72 -5.66 16.81
CA SER A 769 -10.78 -6.17 17.82
C SER A 769 -10.01 -5.03 18.50
N ALA A 770 -9.49 -4.06 17.75
CA ALA A 770 -8.79 -2.91 18.31
C ALA A 770 -9.69 -2.02 19.18
N TYR A 771 -10.93 -1.76 18.77
CA TYR A 771 -11.91 -1.03 19.59
C TYR A 771 -12.32 -1.81 20.84
N SER A 772 -12.43 -3.14 20.74
CA SER A 772 -12.68 -3.99 21.90
C SER A 772 -11.53 -3.89 22.91
N SER A 773 -10.28 -3.86 22.45
CA SER A 773 -9.11 -3.70 23.31
C SER A 773 -9.01 -2.31 23.95
N LEU A 774 -9.60 -1.28 23.35
CA LEU A 774 -9.80 0.05 23.96
C LEU A 774 -10.98 0.11 24.94
N GLY A 775 -11.71 -0.99 25.14
CA GLY A 775 -12.93 -1.03 25.96
C GLY A 775 -14.15 -0.39 25.30
N GLN A 776 -14.06 0.02 24.02
CA GLN A 776 -15.17 0.60 23.26
C GLN A 776 -16.04 -0.51 22.63
N TYR A 777 -16.59 -1.39 23.47
CA TYR A 777 -17.32 -2.58 23.02
C TYR A 777 -18.52 -2.30 22.09
N PRO A 778 -19.32 -1.23 22.25
CA PRO A 778 -20.40 -0.93 21.31
C PRO A 778 -19.89 -0.69 19.88
N ARG A 779 -18.79 0.05 19.71
CA ARG A 779 -18.15 0.25 18.40
C ARG A 779 -17.56 -1.04 17.86
N ALA A 780 -16.94 -1.85 18.73
CA ALA A 780 -16.42 -3.15 18.33
C ALA A 780 -17.53 -4.04 17.73
N ILE A 781 -18.70 -4.06 18.37
CA ILE A 781 -19.89 -4.80 17.90
C ILE A 781 -20.33 -4.32 16.52
N GLU A 782 -20.41 -3.00 16.28
CA GLU A 782 -20.78 -2.46 14.96
C GLU A 782 -19.84 -2.97 13.85
N PHE A 783 -18.53 -2.91 14.07
CA PHE A 783 -17.54 -3.40 13.11
C PHE A 783 -17.60 -4.92 12.91
N PHE A 784 -17.78 -5.68 13.98
CA PHE A 784 -17.93 -7.14 13.90
C PHE A 784 -19.22 -7.55 13.18
N GLN A 785 -20.32 -6.79 13.33
CA GLN A 785 -21.57 -7.00 12.60
C GLN A 785 -21.42 -6.73 11.10
N GLN A 786 -20.76 -5.63 10.72
CA GLN A 786 -20.47 -5.34 9.32
C GLN A 786 -19.57 -6.42 8.70
N SER A 787 -18.55 -6.86 9.43
CA SER A 787 -17.73 -8.00 9.00
C SER A 787 -18.58 -9.26 8.79
N LEU A 788 -19.42 -9.62 9.75
CA LEU A 788 -20.30 -10.78 9.68
C LEU A 788 -21.22 -10.75 8.44
N GLU A 789 -21.83 -9.59 8.13
CA GLU A 789 -22.69 -9.41 6.96
C GLU A 789 -21.92 -9.69 5.66
N ILE A 790 -20.76 -9.05 5.49
CA ILE A 790 -19.91 -9.26 4.30
C ILE A 790 -19.49 -10.73 4.17
N LYS A 791 -19.10 -11.37 5.27
CA LYS A 791 -18.69 -12.78 5.26
C LYS A 791 -19.84 -13.72 4.87
N ARG A 792 -21.07 -13.41 5.29
CA ARG A 792 -22.27 -14.14 4.85
C ARG A 792 -22.51 -13.95 3.36
N ASP A 793 -22.42 -12.73 2.86
CA ASP A 793 -22.68 -12.40 1.46
C ASP A 793 -21.72 -13.10 0.49
N ILE A 794 -20.43 -13.17 0.83
CA ILE A 794 -19.43 -13.85 0.00
C ILE A 794 -19.39 -15.37 0.20
N GLY A 795 -20.19 -15.90 1.14
CA GLY A 795 -20.23 -17.32 1.47
C GLY A 795 -19.02 -17.83 2.27
N ASP A 796 -18.19 -16.96 2.85
CA ASP A 796 -17.06 -17.34 3.71
C ASP A 796 -17.58 -17.81 5.08
N ARG A 797 -17.97 -19.09 5.13
CA ARG A 797 -18.48 -19.74 6.35
C ARG A 797 -17.47 -19.69 7.50
N ASN A 798 -16.17 -19.83 7.20
CA ASN A 798 -15.14 -19.74 8.22
C ASN A 798 -15.10 -18.33 8.85
N GLY A 799 -15.09 -17.30 8.01
CA GLY A 799 -15.16 -15.89 8.42
C GLY A 799 -16.42 -15.57 9.22
N VAL A 800 -17.58 -16.13 8.86
CA VAL A 800 -18.82 -16.03 9.63
C VAL A 800 -18.61 -16.55 11.06
N GLY A 801 -18.03 -17.74 11.22
CA GLY A 801 -17.73 -18.31 12.53
C GLY A 801 -16.80 -17.41 13.36
N ILE A 802 -15.76 -16.85 12.74
CA ILE A 802 -14.81 -15.93 13.41
C ILE A 802 -15.52 -14.66 13.89
N SER A 803 -16.31 -14.00 13.04
CA SER A 803 -17.02 -12.76 13.40
C SER A 803 -18.08 -13.00 14.49
N LEU A 804 -18.77 -14.15 14.46
CA LEU A 804 -19.69 -14.56 15.54
C LEU A 804 -18.96 -14.76 16.86
N ASN A 805 -17.80 -15.43 16.85
CA ASN A 805 -16.99 -15.61 18.05
C ASN A 805 -16.48 -14.27 18.62
N ASN A 806 -16.08 -13.34 17.76
CA ASN A 806 -15.67 -11.99 18.16
C ASN A 806 -16.83 -11.17 18.74
N LEU A 807 -18.04 -11.27 18.17
CA LEU A 807 -19.26 -10.70 18.77
C LEU A 807 -19.53 -11.29 20.15
N GLY A 808 -19.39 -12.61 20.29
CA GLY A 808 -19.50 -13.29 21.59
C GLY A 808 -18.52 -12.73 22.61
N ASN A 809 -17.25 -12.53 22.22
CA ASN A 809 -16.24 -11.91 23.08
C ASN A 809 -16.63 -10.48 23.48
N ALA A 810 -17.09 -9.65 22.56
CA ALA A 810 -17.51 -8.27 22.85
C ALA A 810 -18.71 -8.21 23.82
N TYR A 811 -19.74 -9.04 23.61
CA TYR A 811 -20.88 -9.12 24.53
C TYR A 811 -20.51 -9.67 25.91
N LYS A 812 -19.60 -10.65 25.97
CA LYS A 812 -19.06 -11.14 27.25
C LYS A 812 -18.35 -10.00 27.99
N SER A 813 -17.56 -9.19 27.30
CA SER A 813 -16.86 -8.05 27.91
C SER A 813 -17.80 -6.94 28.38
N LEU A 814 -18.99 -6.80 27.77
CA LEU A 814 -20.09 -5.95 28.27
C LEU A 814 -20.85 -6.54 29.47
N GLY A 815 -20.59 -7.80 29.84
CA GLY A 815 -21.34 -8.51 30.88
C GLY A 815 -22.65 -9.14 30.39
N GLU A 816 -22.96 -9.05 29.09
CA GLU A 816 -24.13 -9.69 28.47
C GLU A 816 -23.85 -11.17 28.15
N TYR A 817 -23.57 -11.97 29.18
CA TYR A 817 -23.10 -13.37 29.05
C TYR A 817 -24.08 -14.27 28.28
N GLN A 818 -25.39 -14.05 28.42
CA GLN A 818 -26.39 -14.85 27.73
C GLN A 818 -26.32 -14.67 26.20
N ARG A 819 -26.15 -13.44 25.73
CA ARG A 819 -25.97 -13.16 24.30
C ARG A 819 -24.64 -13.67 23.79
N ALA A 820 -23.58 -13.57 24.60
CA ALA A 820 -22.29 -14.16 24.27
C ALA A 820 -22.42 -15.67 23.99
N ILE A 821 -23.16 -16.40 24.85
CA ILE A 821 -23.44 -17.83 24.67
C ILE A 821 -24.18 -18.11 23.35
N GLU A 822 -25.16 -17.28 22.98
CA GLU A 822 -25.89 -17.43 21.70
C GLU A 822 -24.94 -17.34 20.50
N PHE A 823 -24.08 -16.31 20.47
CA PHE A 823 -23.10 -16.13 19.39
C PHE A 823 -22.05 -17.23 19.35
N TYR A 824 -21.52 -17.65 20.52
CA TYR A 824 -20.56 -18.74 20.57
C TYR A 824 -21.15 -20.08 20.11
N ARG A 825 -22.44 -20.35 20.39
CA ARG A 825 -23.14 -21.54 19.89
C ARG A 825 -23.29 -21.53 18.37
N GLN A 826 -23.66 -20.39 17.79
CA GLN A 826 -23.72 -20.24 16.34
C GLN A 826 -22.34 -20.44 15.69
N SER A 827 -21.29 -19.87 16.29
CA SER A 827 -19.91 -20.12 15.85
C SER A 827 -19.58 -21.62 15.90
N LEU A 828 -19.86 -22.29 17.02
CA LEU A 828 -19.61 -23.72 17.21
C LEU A 828 -20.29 -24.58 16.13
N GLU A 829 -21.55 -24.30 15.81
CA GLU A 829 -22.29 -25.01 14.77
C GLU A 829 -21.63 -24.86 13.40
N ILE A 830 -21.24 -23.63 13.03
CA ILE A 830 -20.54 -23.36 11.78
C ILE A 830 -19.18 -24.06 11.73
N LYS A 831 -18.42 -24.06 12.83
CA LYS A 831 -17.11 -24.72 12.90
C LYS A 831 -17.22 -26.24 12.70
N ARG A 832 -18.27 -26.86 13.26
CA ARG A 832 -18.60 -28.27 13.00
C ARG A 832 -19.02 -28.53 11.56
N GLU A 833 -19.84 -27.66 10.98
CA GLU A 833 -20.30 -27.78 9.59
C GLU A 833 -19.15 -27.81 8.59
N ILE A 834 -18.15 -26.92 8.77
CA ILE A 834 -16.99 -26.82 7.86
C ILE A 834 -15.83 -27.77 8.22
N GLY A 835 -15.95 -28.55 9.29
CA GLY A 835 -14.89 -29.45 9.76
C GLY A 835 -13.66 -28.73 10.34
N ASP A 836 -13.81 -27.49 10.84
CA ASP A 836 -12.74 -26.75 11.52
C ASP A 836 -12.64 -27.20 12.98
N ILE A 837 -11.91 -28.30 13.20
CA ILE A 837 -11.72 -28.92 14.51
C ILE A 837 -11.02 -27.97 15.50
N HIS A 838 -10.05 -27.16 15.02
CA HIS A 838 -9.38 -26.16 15.86
C HIS A 838 -10.36 -25.08 16.35
N GLY A 839 -11.18 -24.55 15.45
CA GLY A 839 -12.21 -23.56 15.74
C GLY A 839 -13.35 -24.09 16.62
N GLU A 840 -13.68 -25.38 16.49
CA GLU A 840 -14.61 -26.07 17.39
C GLU A 840 -14.11 -26.02 18.83
N GLY A 841 -12.88 -26.46 19.08
CA GLY A 841 -12.27 -26.43 20.42
C GLY A 841 -12.23 -25.01 21.01
N ALA A 842 -11.88 -24.00 20.20
CA ALA A 842 -11.88 -22.60 20.64
C ALA A 842 -13.29 -22.10 21.03
N SER A 843 -14.31 -22.42 20.24
CA SER A 843 -15.70 -22.04 20.51
C SER A 843 -16.23 -22.70 21.79
N LEU A 844 -15.89 -23.98 22.02
CA LEU A 844 -16.23 -24.70 23.25
C LEU A 844 -15.57 -24.08 24.48
N ASN A 845 -14.28 -23.73 24.39
CA ASN A 845 -13.58 -23.06 25.48
C ASN A 845 -14.21 -21.68 25.80
N ASN A 846 -14.63 -20.93 24.77
CA ASN A 846 -15.32 -19.66 24.95
C ASN A 846 -16.71 -19.81 25.58
N LEU A 847 -17.47 -20.84 25.20
CA LEU A 847 -18.71 -21.22 25.90
C LEU A 847 -18.45 -21.54 27.37
N GLY A 848 -17.41 -22.33 27.66
CA GLY A 848 -17.01 -22.63 29.03
C GLY A 848 -16.71 -21.36 29.85
N ASN A 849 -15.98 -20.42 29.25
CA ASN A 849 -15.69 -19.12 29.86
C ASN A 849 -16.96 -18.32 30.14
N ALA A 850 -17.92 -18.28 29.20
CA ALA A 850 -19.17 -17.54 29.36
C ALA A 850 -20.06 -18.15 30.46
N TYR A 851 -20.17 -19.49 30.51
CA TYR A 851 -20.91 -20.18 31.58
C TYR A 851 -20.26 -20.00 32.95
N LYS A 852 -18.92 -20.02 33.02
CA LYS A 852 -18.20 -19.69 34.26
C LYS A 852 -18.52 -18.27 34.73
N SER A 853 -18.53 -17.30 33.81
CA SER A 853 -18.90 -15.91 34.13
C SER A 853 -20.34 -15.75 34.60
N LEU A 854 -21.26 -16.62 34.14
CA LEU A 854 -22.64 -16.68 34.61
C LEU A 854 -22.79 -17.39 35.99
N GLY A 855 -21.73 -18.02 36.50
CA GLY A 855 -21.75 -18.82 37.73
C GLY A 855 -22.19 -20.27 37.52
N GLU A 856 -22.46 -20.70 36.28
CA GLU A 856 -22.82 -22.08 35.94
C GLU A 856 -21.58 -22.97 35.79
N TYR A 857 -20.81 -23.14 36.88
CA TYR A 857 -19.50 -23.81 36.86
C TYR A 857 -19.54 -25.25 36.33
N GLN A 858 -20.61 -26.00 36.60
CA GLN A 858 -20.74 -27.39 36.14
C GLN A 858 -20.82 -27.47 34.60
N ARG A 859 -21.57 -26.58 33.97
CA ARG A 859 -21.64 -26.47 32.51
C ARG A 859 -20.32 -26.00 31.92
N ALA A 860 -19.63 -25.07 32.58
CA ALA A 860 -18.31 -24.64 32.16
C ALA A 860 -17.33 -25.84 32.09
N ILE A 861 -17.35 -26.71 33.10
CA ILE A 861 -16.53 -27.94 33.14
C ILE A 861 -16.85 -28.88 31.96
N GLU A 862 -18.12 -29.07 31.62
CA GLU A 862 -18.53 -29.90 30.47
C GLU A 862 -17.92 -29.40 29.16
N PHE A 863 -18.04 -28.10 28.89
CA PHE A 863 -17.48 -27.49 27.67
C PHE A 863 -15.95 -27.50 27.65
N TYR A 864 -15.29 -27.21 28.77
CA TYR A 864 -13.83 -27.27 28.83
C TYR A 864 -13.29 -28.69 28.64
N ARG A 865 -14.01 -29.73 29.08
CA ARG A 865 -13.63 -31.13 28.83
C ARG A 865 -13.71 -31.49 27.34
N GLN A 866 -14.77 -31.08 26.65
CA GLN A 866 -14.89 -31.30 25.20
C GLN A 866 -13.78 -30.56 24.44
N SER A 867 -13.47 -29.32 24.83
CA SER A 867 -12.32 -28.58 24.29
C SER A 867 -11.02 -29.35 24.52
N LEU A 868 -10.77 -29.83 25.75
CA LEU A 868 -9.55 -30.58 26.10
C LEU A 868 -9.38 -31.84 25.24
N GLU A 869 -10.45 -32.60 25.00
CA GLU A 869 -10.42 -33.79 24.16
C GLU A 869 -10.02 -33.46 22.71
N ILE A 870 -10.62 -32.42 22.14
CA ILE A 870 -10.27 -31.93 20.79
C ILE A 870 -8.82 -31.45 20.73
N LYS A 871 -8.35 -30.71 21.75
CA LYS A 871 -6.96 -30.21 21.80
C LYS A 871 -5.94 -31.35 21.82
N ARG A 872 -6.25 -32.46 22.51
CA ARG A 872 -5.43 -33.67 22.50
C ARG A 872 -5.45 -34.38 21.15
N GLU A 873 -6.62 -34.51 20.53
CA GLU A 873 -6.79 -35.19 19.24
C GLU A 873 -5.94 -34.52 18.14
N ILE A 874 -5.95 -33.20 18.08
CA ILE A 874 -5.21 -32.43 17.06
C ILE A 874 -3.74 -32.15 17.44
N GLY A 875 -3.28 -32.63 18.60
CA GLY A 875 -1.92 -32.38 19.09
C GLY A 875 -1.61 -30.91 19.42
N ASP A 876 -2.63 -30.10 19.74
CA ASP A 876 -2.45 -28.71 20.18
C ASP A 876 -2.07 -28.68 21.67
N ILE A 877 -0.79 -28.92 21.93
CA ILE A 877 -0.21 -28.99 23.29
C ILE A 877 -0.42 -27.66 24.05
N HIS A 878 -0.30 -26.52 23.37
CA HIS A 878 -0.55 -25.21 23.98
C HIS A 878 -2.01 -25.07 24.45
N GLY A 879 -2.96 -25.47 23.59
CA GLY A 879 -4.39 -25.46 23.86
C GLY A 879 -4.82 -26.48 24.92
N GLU A 880 -4.13 -27.63 25.00
CA GLU A 880 -4.32 -28.61 26.07
C GLU A 880 -4.03 -27.99 27.44
N GLY A 881 -2.84 -27.40 27.60
CA GLY A 881 -2.46 -26.72 28.85
C GLY A 881 -3.44 -25.62 29.27
N ALA A 882 -3.90 -24.81 28.30
CA ALA A 882 -4.89 -23.77 28.56
C ALA A 882 -6.25 -24.33 29.02
N SER A 883 -6.73 -25.41 28.38
CA SER A 883 -7.99 -26.07 28.73
C SER A 883 -7.92 -26.70 30.13
N LEU A 884 -6.79 -27.31 30.49
CA LEU A 884 -6.53 -27.84 31.83
C LEU A 884 -6.54 -26.73 32.89
N ASN A 885 -5.88 -25.61 32.63
CA ASN A 885 -5.90 -24.46 33.54
C ASN A 885 -7.32 -23.89 33.72
N ASN A 886 -8.13 -23.85 32.65
CA ASN A 886 -9.52 -23.42 32.73
C ASN A 886 -10.41 -24.40 33.51
N LEU A 887 -10.20 -25.70 33.36
CA LEU A 887 -10.82 -26.72 34.21
C LEU A 887 -10.44 -26.50 35.68
N GLY A 888 -9.16 -26.29 35.97
CA GLY A 888 -8.69 -25.98 37.33
C GLY A 888 -9.40 -24.76 37.92
N ASN A 889 -9.52 -23.68 37.13
CA ASN A 889 -10.25 -22.47 37.53
C ASN A 889 -11.74 -22.74 37.81
N ALA A 890 -12.40 -23.58 37.01
CA ALA A 890 -13.80 -23.93 37.19
C ALA A 890 -14.01 -24.78 38.47
N TYR A 891 -13.16 -25.79 38.70
CA TYR A 891 -13.20 -26.60 39.93
C TYR A 891 -12.89 -25.78 41.19
N LYS A 892 -11.92 -24.84 41.12
CA LYS A 892 -11.66 -23.91 42.21
C LYS A 892 -12.91 -23.07 42.53
N SER A 893 -13.60 -22.57 41.50
CA SER A 893 -14.81 -21.76 41.67
C SER A 893 -15.97 -22.57 42.25
N LEU A 894 -16.02 -23.87 42.00
CA LEU A 894 -16.95 -24.82 42.62
C LEU A 894 -16.58 -25.20 44.07
N GLY A 895 -15.38 -24.81 44.55
CA GLY A 895 -14.85 -25.18 45.86
C GLY A 895 -14.14 -26.54 45.91
N GLU A 896 -14.01 -27.24 44.78
CA GLU A 896 -13.29 -28.52 44.67
C GLU A 896 -11.78 -28.29 44.49
N TYR A 897 -11.13 -27.71 45.50
CA TYR A 897 -9.73 -27.27 45.42
C TYR A 897 -8.73 -28.38 45.10
N GLN A 898 -8.96 -29.61 45.58
CA GLN A 898 -8.08 -30.74 45.31
C GLN A 898 -8.02 -31.11 43.82
N ARG A 899 -9.18 -31.11 43.15
CA ARG A 899 -9.27 -31.33 41.70
C ARG A 899 -8.68 -30.17 40.92
N ALA A 900 -8.87 -28.94 41.40
CA ALA A 900 -8.23 -27.78 40.80
C ALA A 900 -6.70 -27.92 40.78
N ILE A 901 -6.10 -28.38 41.89
CA ILE A 901 -4.67 -28.64 42.00
C ILE A 901 -4.19 -29.70 41.00
N GLU A 902 -4.94 -30.79 40.81
CA GLU A 902 -4.61 -31.83 39.83
C GLU A 902 -4.51 -31.26 38.40
N PHE A 903 -5.52 -30.50 37.98
CA PHE A 903 -5.54 -29.89 36.65
C PHE A 903 -4.47 -28.80 36.48
N TYR A 904 -4.24 -27.96 37.48
CA TYR A 904 -3.17 -26.97 37.41
C TYR A 904 -1.77 -27.59 37.34
N ARG A 905 -1.54 -28.75 38.00
CA ARG A 905 -0.27 -29.48 37.88
C ARG A 905 -0.05 -30.02 36.48
N GLN A 906 -1.07 -30.62 35.86
CA GLN A 906 -0.97 -31.09 34.48
C GLN A 906 -0.70 -29.92 33.51
N SER A 907 -1.40 -28.78 33.71
CA SER A 907 -1.10 -27.55 32.97
C SER A 907 0.36 -27.12 33.16
N LEU A 908 0.83 -27.05 34.40
CA LEU A 908 2.21 -26.65 34.71
C LEU A 908 3.26 -27.53 34.01
N GLU A 909 3.06 -28.85 34.01
CA GLU A 909 3.96 -29.80 33.33
C GLU A 909 4.04 -29.53 31.84
N ILE A 910 2.90 -29.35 31.17
CA ILE A 910 2.83 -29.00 29.75
C ILE A 910 3.49 -27.65 29.47
N LYS A 911 3.25 -26.63 30.33
CA LYS A 911 3.85 -25.30 30.16
C LYS A 911 5.38 -25.33 30.25
N ARG A 912 5.93 -26.18 31.11
CA ARG A 912 7.38 -26.44 31.18
C ARG A 912 7.91 -27.16 29.95
N GLU A 913 7.21 -28.21 29.49
CA GLU A 913 7.61 -29.00 28.33
C GLU A 913 7.75 -28.13 27.06
N ILE A 914 6.79 -27.23 26.83
CA ILE A 914 6.78 -26.35 25.65
C ILE A 914 7.57 -25.04 25.84
N GLY A 915 8.21 -24.85 26.99
CA GLY A 915 8.97 -23.62 27.30
C GLY A 915 8.11 -22.36 27.39
N ASP A 916 6.81 -22.47 27.70
CA ASP A 916 5.93 -21.33 27.92
C ASP A 916 6.13 -20.76 29.33
N ILE A 917 7.18 -19.95 29.49
CA ILE A 917 7.61 -19.37 30.77
C ILE A 917 6.49 -18.49 31.37
N HIS A 918 5.77 -17.72 30.54
CA HIS A 918 4.63 -16.92 31.00
C HIS A 918 3.51 -17.79 31.59
N GLY A 919 3.16 -18.87 30.88
CA GLY A 919 2.16 -19.85 31.30
C GLY A 919 2.57 -20.67 32.52
N GLU A 920 3.86 -20.96 32.67
CA GLU A 920 4.43 -21.59 33.86
C GLU A 920 4.16 -20.72 35.10
N GLY A 921 4.57 -19.44 35.07
CA GLY A 921 4.34 -18.51 36.17
C GLY A 921 2.85 -18.38 36.54
N ALA A 922 1.97 -18.30 35.54
CA ALA A 922 0.52 -18.25 35.77
C ALA A 922 -0.02 -19.54 36.43
N SER A 923 0.44 -20.71 35.99
CA SER A 923 0.02 -22.01 36.55
C SER A 923 0.50 -22.17 38.00
N LEU A 924 1.74 -21.73 38.30
CA LEU A 924 2.29 -21.69 39.66
C LEU A 924 1.47 -20.76 40.57
N ASN A 925 1.13 -19.56 40.10
CA ASN A 925 0.28 -18.64 40.86
C ASN A 925 -1.14 -19.21 41.10
N ASN A 926 -1.70 -19.94 40.12
CA ASN A 926 -3.00 -20.61 40.29
C ASN A 926 -2.93 -21.77 41.29
N LEU A 927 -1.84 -22.54 41.28
CA LEU A 927 -1.56 -23.56 42.31
C LEU A 927 -1.46 -22.92 43.70
N GLY A 928 -0.71 -21.82 43.83
CA GLY A 928 -0.59 -21.08 45.08
C GLY A 928 -1.96 -20.63 45.61
N ASN A 929 -2.81 -20.12 44.71
CA ASN A 929 -4.18 -19.75 45.04
C ASN A 929 -5.03 -20.93 45.51
N ALA A 930 -4.93 -22.08 44.84
CA ALA A 930 -5.68 -23.28 45.22
C ALA A 930 -5.22 -23.84 46.58
N TYR A 931 -3.91 -23.87 46.85
CA TYR A 931 -3.36 -24.27 48.15
C TYR A 931 -3.74 -23.31 49.26
N LYS A 932 -3.73 -21.99 49.00
CA LYS A 932 -4.23 -20.99 49.96
C LYS A 932 -5.70 -21.25 50.30
N SER A 933 -6.54 -21.51 49.30
CA SER A 933 -7.96 -21.83 49.50
C SER A 933 -8.19 -23.14 50.28
N LEU A 934 -7.25 -24.09 50.19
CA LEU A 934 -7.26 -25.32 51.00
C LEU A 934 -6.75 -25.11 52.44
N GLY A 935 -6.19 -23.95 52.75
CA GLY A 935 -5.56 -23.64 54.04
C GLY A 935 -4.10 -24.08 54.16
N GLU A 936 -3.49 -24.61 53.09
CA GLU A 936 -2.08 -25.02 53.05
C GLU A 936 -1.17 -23.83 52.71
N TYR A 937 -1.12 -22.82 53.59
CA TYR A 937 -0.45 -21.54 53.33
C TYR A 937 1.05 -21.67 53.03
N GLN A 938 1.76 -22.62 53.66
CA GLN A 938 3.19 -22.82 53.42
C GLN A 938 3.48 -23.25 51.97
N ARG A 939 2.68 -24.17 51.43
CA ARG A 939 2.77 -24.58 50.02
C ARG A 939 2.36 -23.46 49.09
N ALA A 940 1.36 -22.67 49.45
CA ALA A 940 0.98 -21.50 48.67
C ALA A 940 2.16 -20.53 48.51
N ILE A 941 2.91 -20.26 49.60
CA ILE A 941 4.10 -19.41 49.59
C ILE A 941 5.18 -19.97 48.66
N GLU A 942 5.45 -21.27 48.69
CA GLU A 942 6.43 -21.92 47.80
C GLU A 942 6.10 -21.66 46.31
N PHE A 943 4.84 -21.90 45.91
CA PHE A 943 4.41 -21.69 44.53
C PHE A 943 4.39 -20.21 44.13
N TYR A 944 3.95 -19.30 45.02
CA TYR A 944 4.00 -17.87 44.72
C TYR A 944 5.42 -17.32 44.59
N ARG A 945 6.40 -17.85 45.35
CA ARG A 945 7.81 -17.48 45.19
C ARG A 945 8.37 -17.90 43.83
N GLN A 946 8.07 -19.13 43.39
CA GLN A 946 8.48 -19.58 42.05
C GLN A 946 7.82 -18.72 40.95
N SER A 947 6.53 -18.40 41.09
CA SER A 947 5.86 -17.47 40.18
C SER A 947 6.56 -16.10 40.18
N LEU A 948 6.86 -15.53 41.35
CA LEU A 948 7.52 -14.23 41.47
C LEU A 948 8.88 -14.19 40.76
N GLU A 949 9.69 -15.24 40.92
CA GLU A 949 10.99 -15.36 40.26
C GLU A 949 10.86 -15.34 38.74
N ILE A 950 9.93 -16.13 38.19
CA ILE A 950 9.61 -16.15 36.76
C ILE A 950 9.12 -14.78 36.28
N LYS A 951 8.24 -14.12 37.05
CA LYS A 951 7.70 -12.80 36.69
C LYS A 951 8.80 -11.74 36.59
N ARG A 952 9.81 -11.81 37.48
CA ARG A 952 11.00 -10.96 37.42
C ARG A 952 11.88 -11.27 36.22
N GLU A 953 12.13 -12.55 35.95
CA GLU A 953 12.97 -13.00 34.83
C GLU A 953 12.44 -12.49 33.48
N ILE A 954 11.12 -12.56 33.27
CA ILE A 954 10.47 -12.15 32.01
C ILE A 954 10.12 -10.65 31.97
N GLY A 955 10.44 -9.88 33.01
CA GLY A 955 10.10 -8.47 33.11
C GLY A 955 8.60 -8.16 33.17
N ASP A 956 7.77 -9.10 33.64
CA ASP A 956 6.33 -8.89 33.82
C ASP A 956 6.07 -8.14 35.14
N ILE A 957 6.24 -6.82 35.11
CA ILE A 957 6.13 -5.93 36.28
C ILE A 957 4.71 -6.01 36.89
N HIS A 958 3.66 -6.11 36.06
CA HIS A 958 2.29 -6.28 36.56
C HIS A 958 2.13 -7.60 37.33
N GLY A 959 2.66 -8.69 36.78
CA GLY A 959 2.65 -10.02 37.40
C GLY A 959 3.52 -10.10 38.66
N GLU A 960 4.63 -9.36 38.70
CA GLU A 960 5.49 -9.22 39.89
C GLU A 960 4.67 -8.62 41.05
N GLY A 961 4.06 -7.45 40.84
CA GLY A 961 3.23 -6.80 41.86
C GLY A 961 2.09 -7.70 42.36
N ALA A 962 1.42 -8.42 41.45
CA ALA A 962 0.37 -9.38 41.83
C ALA A 962 0.90 -10.56 42.66
N SER A 963 2.06 -11.12 42.30
CA SER A 963 2.68 -12.23 43.02
C SER A 963 3.14 -11.80 44.43
N LEU A 964 3.70 -10.59 44.56
CA LEU A 964 4.04 -9.98 45.85
C LEU A 964 2.80 -9.80 46.73
N ASN A 965 1.70 -9.28 46.18
CA ASN A 965 0.45 -9.14 46.92
C ASN A 965 -0.11 -10.51 47.35
N ASN A 966 -0.01 -11.55 46.51
CA ASN A 966 -0.43 -12.91 46.85
C ASN A 966 0.45 -13.54 47.94
N LEU A 967 1.76 -13.30 47.92
CA LEU A 967 2.67 -13.66 49.01
C LEU A 967 2.28 -12.97 50.31
N GLY A 968 2.05 -11.66 50.28
CA GLY A 968 1.59 -10.90 51.44
C GLY A 968 0.30 -11.47 52.02
N ASN A 969 -0.65 -11.82 51.16
CA ASN A 969 -1.90 -12.47 51.55
C ASN A 969 -1.69 -13.85 52.20
N ALA A 970 -0.77 -14.66 51.67
CA ALA A 970 -0.45 -15.97 52.23
C ALA A 970 0.23 -15.86 53.60
N TYR A 971 1.20 -14.95 53.76
CA TYR A 971 1.85 -14.67 55.03
C TYR A 971 0.90 -14.08 56.08
N ASN A 972 0.00 -13.19 55.68
CA ASN A 972 -1.03 -12.67 56.56
C ASN A 972 -1.95 -13.79 57.05
N SER A 973 -2.31 -14.74 56.18
CA SER A 973 -3.14 -15.91 56.53
C SER A 973 -2.39 -16.91 57.43
N LEU A 974 -1.06 -17.00 57.30
CA LEU A 974 -0.19 -17.82 58.15
C LEU A 974 0.05 -17.18 59.54
N GLY A 975 -0.25 -15.88 59.70
CA GLY A 975 -0.02 -15.12 60.94
C GLY A 975 1.34 -14.43 61.01
N GLU A 976 2.14 -14.47 59.94
CA GLU A 976 3.44 -13.80 59.85
C GLU A 976 3.28 -12.37 59.30
N TYR A 977 2.58 -11.54 60.07
CA TYR A 977 2.13 -10.21 59.62
C TYR A 977 3.26 -9.25 59.23
N GLN A 978 4.43 -9.36 59.85
CA GLN A 978 5.58 -8.51 59.53
C GLN A 978 6.11 -8.77 58.11
N GLN A 979 6.16 -10.04 57.70
CA GLN A 979 6.53 -10.42 56.32
C GLN A 979 5.44 -10.02 55.34
N ALA A 980 4.16 -10.15 55.72
CA ALA A 980 3.05 -9.69 54.89
C ALA A 980 3.16 -8.19 54.54
N ILE A 981 3.50 -7.35 55.53
CA ILE A 981 3.71 -5.91 55.33
C ILE A 981 4.85 -5.62 54.36
N GLU A 982 5.96 -6.36 54.46
CA GLU A 982 7.10 -6.19 53.55
C GLU A 982 6.69 -6.43 52.09
N PHE A 983 5.99 -7.56 51.83
CA PHE A 983 5.52 -7.90 50.49
C PHE A 983 4.44 -6.94 49.98
N TYR A 984 3.50 -6.50 50.82
CA TYR A 984 2.50 -5.52 50.40
C TYR A 984 3.11 -4.15 50.09
N ARG A 985 4.18 -3.73 50.78
CA ARG A 985 4.91 -2.48 50.44
C ARG A 985 5.60 -2.57 49.10
N GLN A 986 6.27 -3.69 48.81
CA GLN A 986 6.88 -3.91 47.49
C GLN A 986 5.82 -3.92 46.38
N SER A 987 4.68 -4.60 46.61
CA SER A 987 3.53 -4.54 45.71
C SER A 987 3.06 -3.09 45.49
N LEU A 988 2.86 -2.33 46.58
CA LEU A 988 2.40 -0.94 46.51
C LEU A 988 3.33 -0.05 45.66
N GLU A 989 4.65 -0.19 45.83
CA GLU A 989 5.65 0.56 45.07
C GLU A 989 5.54 0.27 43.56
N ILE A 990 5.47 -1.01 43.19
CA ILE A 990 5.29 -1.43 41.79
C ILE A 990 3.96 -0.92 41.23
N LYS A 991 2.86 -1.00 42.00
CA LYS A 991 1.54 -0.52 41.57
C LYS A 991 1.54 0.98 41.28
N ARG A 992 2.28 1.77 42.05
CA ARG A 992 2.49 3.20 41.80
C ARG A 992 3.33 3.46 40.55
N GLU A 993 4.42 2.72 40.37
CA GLU A 993 5.32 2.87 39.22
C GLU A 993 4.59 2.64 37.89
N ILE A 994 3.74 1.61 37.82
CA ILE A 994 3.01 1.25 36.59
C ILE A 994 1.67 2.00 36.45
N GLY A 995 1.33 2.91 37.36
CA GLY A 995 0.06 3.64 37.34
C GLY A 995 -1.19 2.76 37.53
N ASP A 996 -1.06 1.59 38.17
CA ASP A 996 -2.20 0.73 38.51
C ASP A 996 -2.89 1.24 39.79
N ILE A 997 -3.69 2.30 39.61
CA ILE A 997 -4.40 3.01 40.69
C ILE A 997 -5.27 2.04 41.50
N ARG A 998 -5.98 1.12 40.84
CA ARG A 998 -6.80 0.12 41.54
C ARG A 998 -5.94 -0.82 42.39
N GLY A 999 -4.83 -1.32 41.85
CA GLY A 999 -3.87 -2.16 42.55
C GLY A 999 -3.19 -1.45 43.73
N GLU A 1000 -2.96 -0.14 43.62
CA GLU A 1000 -2.51 0.71 44.72
C GLU A 1000 -3.51 0.68 45.87
N GLY A 1001 -4.79 0.96 45.59
CA GLY A 1001 -5.88 0.91 46.57
C GLY A 1001 -5.97 -0.44 47.28
N ILE A 1002 -5.87 -1.55 46.54
CA ILE A 1002 -5.90 -2.90 47.11
C ILE A 1002 -4.68 -3.16 48.03
N SER A 1003 -3.48 -2.76 47.61
CA SER A 1003 -2.26 -2.95 48.39
C SER A 1003 -2.30 -2.14 49.70
N LEU A 1004 -2.86 -0.92 49.66
CA LEU A 1004 -3.10 -0.09 50.85
C LEU A 1004 -4.12 -0.73 51.81
N ASN A 1005 -5.24 -1.23 51.29
CA ASN A 1005 -6.22 -1.95 52.12
C ASN A 1005 -5.59 -3.18 52.79
N ASN A 1006 -4.78 -3.94 52.04
CA ASN A 1006 -4.08 -5.11 52.55
C ASN A 1006 -3.02 -4.77 53.61
N LEU A 1007 -2.29 -3.66 53.44
CA LEU A 1007 -1.42 -3.10 54.49
C LEU A 1007 -2.23 -2.74 55.73
N GLY A 1008 -3.37 -2.07 55.56
CA GLY A 1008 -4.30 -1.76 56.64
C GLY A 1008 -4.70 -3.00 57.44
N ASN A 1009 -5.07 -4.08 56.73
CA ASN A 1009 -5.40 -5.38 57.31
C ASN A 1009 -4.22 -5.97 58.10
N ALA A 1010 -3.01 -5.96 57.55
CA ALA A 1010 -1.84 -6.52 58.22
C ALA A 1010 -1.45 -5.72 59.48
N TYR A 1011 -1.51 -4.39 59.44
CA TYR A 1011 -1.28 -3.55 60.62
C TYR A 1011 -2.35 -3.72 61.70
N ASN A 1012 -3.63 -3.86 61.29
CA ASN A 1012 -4.73 -4.17 62.20
C ASN A 1012 -4.47 -5.52 62.92
N SER A 1013 -4.02 -6.54 62.19
CA SER A 1013 -3.64 -7.86 62.76
C SER A 1013 -2.44 -7.80 63.72
N LEU A 1014 -1.49 -6.88 63.50
CA LEU A 1014 -0.38 -6.58 64.45
C LEU A 1014 -0.81 -5.75 65.66
N ARG A 1015 -2.08 -5.34 65.74
CA ARG A 1015 -2.62 -4.41 66.75
C ARG A 1015 -2.03 -3.00 66.67
N GLU A 1016 -1.44 -2.64 65.54
CA GLU A 1016 -1.04 -1.26 65.20
C GLU A 1016 -2.22 -0.53 64.54
N TYR A 1017 -3.36 -0.48 65.25
CA TYR A 1017 -4.65 -0.05 64.71
C TYR A 1017 -4.63 1.35 64.09
N GLN A 1018 -3.89 2.29 64.69
CA GLN A 1018 -3.79 3.66 64.19
C GLN A 1018 -3.16 3.74 62.80
N ARG A 1019 -2.10 2.96 62.55
CA ARG A 1019 -1.49 2.85 61.21
C ARG A 1019 -2.40 2.14 60.24
N GLY A 1020 -3.13 1.11 60.70
CA GLY A 1020 -4.13 0.43 59.87
C GLY A 1020 -5.19 1.39 59.33
N ILE A 1021 -5.72 2.26 60.21
CA ILE A 1021 -6.70 3.30 59.88
C ILE A 1021 -6.15 4.28 58.83
N GLU A 1022 -4.89 4.72 58.96
CA GLU A 1022 -4.25 5.61 57.98
C GLU A 1022 -4.23 5.00 56.57
N PHE A 1023 -3.88 3.71 56.45
CA PHE A 1023 -3.86 3.01 55.17
C PHE A 1023 -5.25 2.77 54.58
N TYR A 1024 -6.26 2.46 55.41
CA TYR A 1024 -7.63 2.35 54.94
C TYR A 1024 -8.17 3.67 54.40
N HIS A 1025 -7.84 4.81 55.01
CA HIS A 1025 -8.25 6.11 54.49
C HIS A 1025 -7.66 6.39 53.10
N GLN A 1026 -6.38 6.08 52.89
CA GLN A 1026 -5.74 6.23 51.57
C GLN A 1026 -6.38 5.31 50.52
N SER A 1027 -6.66 4.06 50.89
CA SER A 1027 -7.35 3.10 50.01
C SER A 1027 -8.78 3.54 49.66
N LEU A 1028 -9.49 4.15 50.61
CA LEU A 1028 -10.84 4.64 50.43
C LEU A 1028 -10.91 5.83 49.48
N GLU A 1029 -9.95 6.76 49.58
CA GLU A 1029 -9.83 7.90 48.69
C GLU A 1029 -9.66 7.46 47.23
N ILE A 1030 -8.72 6.53 47.00
CA ILE A 1030 -8.50 5.92 45.68
C ILE A 1030 -9.75 5.20 45.16
N SER A 1031 -10.38 4.37 45.99
CA SER A 1031 -11.54 3.58 45.56
C SER A 1031 -12.71 4.48 45.14
N ARG A 1032 -12.89 5.62 45.81
CA ARG A 1032 -13.90 6.63 45.44
C ARG A 1032 -13.55 7.37 44.16
N GLU A 1033 -12.29 7.72 43.96
CA GLU A 1033 -11.80 8.41 42.76
C GLU A 1033 -12.06 7.58 41.49
N ILE A 1034 -11.76 6.27 41.54
CA ILE A 1034 -11.90 5.37 40.40
C ILE A 1034 -13.31 4.73 40.28
N GLY A 1035 -14.20 5.00 41.24
CA GLY A 1035 -15.53 4.39 41.30
C GLY A 1035 -15.52 2.87 41.56
N ASP A 1036 -14.51 2.34 42.26
CA ASP A 1036 -14.46 0.92 42.67
C ASP A 1036 -15.38 0.69 43.88
N ILE A 1037 -16.68 0.53 43.60
CA ILE A 1037 -17.73 0.33 44.62
C ILE A 1037 -17.41 -0.86 45.54
N ARG A 1038 -16.81 -1.94 45.01
CA ARG A 1038 -16.46 -3.12 45.82
C ARG A 1038 -15.28 -2.82 46.73
N GLY A 1039 -14.22 -2.21 46.19
CA GLY A 1039 -13.06 -1.77 46.97
C GLY A 1039 -13.45 -0.82 48.10
N GLU A 1040 -14.32 0.16 47.79
CA GLU A 1040 -14.85 1.09 48.79
C GLU A 1040 -15.59 0.37 49.92
N ALA A 1041 -16.48 -0.57 49.59
CA ALA A 1041 -17.25 -1.33 50.58
C ALA A 1041 -16.35 -2.22 51.47
N ASP A 1042 -15.39 -2.93 50.88
CA ASP A 1042 -14.43 -3.78 51.59
C ASP A 1042 -13.56 -2.95 52.54
N THR A 1043 -13.04 -1.82 52.07
CA THR A 1043 -12.22 -0.91 52.88
C THR A 1043 -13.00 -0.25 54.01
N LEU A 1044 -14.25 0.17 53.77
CA LEU A 1044 -15.13 0.71 54.83
C LEU A 1044 -15.41 -0.33 55.91
N PHE A 1045 -15.67 -1.58 55.53
CA PHE A 1045 -15.89 -2.66 56.50
C PHE A 1045 -14.63 -2.92 57.34
N ASN A 1046 -13.45 -3.00 56.71
CA ASN A 1046 -12.18 -3.21 57.41
C ASN A 1046 -11.80 -2.01 58.30
N LEU A 1047 -12.10 -0.79 57.85
CA LEU A 1047 -11.95 0.43 58.63
C LEU A 1047 -12.85 0.42 59.86
N GLY A 1048 -14.11 -0.01 59.72
CA GLY A 1048 -15.04 -0.21 60.83
C GLY A 1048 -14.46 -1.13 61.91
N LEU A 1049 -13.90 -2.28 61.50
CA LEU A 1049 -13.26 -3.23 62.41
C LEU A 1049 -12.07 -2.61 63.15
N ALA A 1050 -11.24 -1.82 62.47
CA ALA A 1050 -10.10 -1.16 63.11
C ALA A 1050 -10.52 -0.03 64.06
N LEU A 1051 -11.58 0.71 63.73
CA LEU A 1051 -12.15 1.78 64.56
C LEU A 1051 -12.76 1.24 65.86
N GLU A 1052 -13.38 0.04 65.83
CA GLU A 1052 -13.81 -0.66 67.04
C GLU A 1052 -12.65 -0.92 68.00
N ASN A 1053 -11.52 -1.41 67.47
CA ASN A 1053 -10.35 -1.75 68.27
C ASN A 1053 -9.68 -0.55 68.97
N VAL A 1054 -9.96 0.68 68.52
CA VAL A 1054 -9.52 1.93 69.15
C VAL A 1054 -10.63 2.65 69.92
N ASN A 1055 -11.77 1.98 70.17
CA ASN A 1055 -12.95 2.52 70.86
C ASN A 1055 -13.58 3.76 70.20
N ARG A 1056 -13.48 3.89 68.87
CA ARG A 1056 -14.17 4.93 68.08
C ARG A 1056 -15.50 4.40 67.55
N GLU A 1057 -16.40 4.00 68.46
CA GLU A 1057 -17.64 3.26 68.15
C GLU A 1057 -18.58 4.01 67.19
N SER A 1058 -18.69 5.35 67.31
CA SER A 1058 -19.52 6.17 66.42
C SER A 1058 -19.00 6.15 64.96
N ASP A 1059 -17.68 6.23 64.79
CA ASP A 1059 -17.07 6.24 63.45
C ASP A 1059 -17.12 4.83 62.83
N ALA A 1060 -16.96 3.78 63.64
CA ALA A 1060 -17.13 2.40 63.21
C ALA A 1060 -18.57 2.14 62.72
N LEU A 1061 -19.57 2.61 63.46
CA LEU A 1061 -20.98 2.52 63.05
C LEU A 1061 -21.26 3.23 61.72
N GLY A 1062 -20.63 4.39 61.49
CA GLY A 1062 -20.69 5.09 60.20
C GLY A 1062 -20.12 4.23 59.06
N ALA A 1063 -18.90 3.74 59.24
CA ALA A 1063 -18.21 2.94 58.23
C ALA A 1063 -18.99 1.65 57.86
N TYR A 1064 -19.57 0.95 58.83
CA TYR A 1064 -20.39 -0.24 58.54
C TYR A 1064 -21.69 0.07 57.82
N ARG A 1065 -22.33 1.21 58.09
CA ARG A 1065 -23.57 1.61 57.40
C ARG A 1065 -23.30 1.91 55.94
N ASP A 1066 -22.23 2.64 55.68
CA ASP A 1066 -21.79 2.99 54.32
C ASP A 1066 -21.40 1.71 53.55
N ALA A 1067 -20.60 0.82 54.16
CA ALA A 1067 -20.26 -0.48 53.58
C ALA A 1067 -21.51 -1.32 53.26
N ARG A 1068 -22.48 -1.39 54.18
CA ARG A 1068 -23.74 -2.12 53.99
C ARG A 1068 -24.52 -1.61 52.78
N GLU A 1069 -24.63 -0.30 52.60
CA GLU A 1069 -25.36 0.28 51.47
C GLU A 1069 -24.72 -0.13 50.14
N LEU A 1070 -23.39 -0.09 50.06
CA LEU A 1070 -22.65 -0.50 48.86
C LEU A 1070 -22.80 -2.01 48.62
N TYR A 1071 -22.67 -2.86 49.64
CA TYR A 1071 -22.93 -4.30 49.49
C TYR A 1071 -24.36 -4.62 49.05
N GLN A 1072 -25.34 -3.85 49.53
CA GLN A 1072 -26.73 -4.02 49.14
C GLN A 1072 -26.96 -3.63 47.67
N LYS A 1073 -26.34 -2.54 47.20
CA LYS A 1073 -26.36 -2.18 45.77
C LYS A 1073 -25.76 -3.26 44.88
N MET A 1074 -24.78 -4.00 45.39
CA MET A 1074 -24.14 -5.11 44.67
C MET A 1074 -24.88 -6.45 44.82
N GLY A 1075 -25.94 -6.54 45.64
CA GLY A 1075 -26.67 -7.80 45.88
C GLY A 1075 -25.88 -8.83 46.70
N LEU A 1076 -24.98 -8.39 47.58
CA LEU A 1076 -24.07 -9.26 48.33
C LEU A 1076 -24.60 -9.52 49.75
N ASP A 1077 -25.63 -10.36 49.84
CA ASP A 1077 -26.43 -10.58 51.05
C ASP A 1077 -25.60 -11.03 52.27
N ALA A 1078 -24.56 -11.84 52.07
CA ALA A 1078 -23.69 -12.30 53.16
C ALA A 1078 -22.87 -11.16 53.78
N ASP A 1079 -22.36 -10.24 52.95
CA ASP A 1079 -21.60 -9.08 53.40
C ASP A 1079 -22.52 -8.03 54.05
N VAL A 1080 -23.73 -7.84 53.49
CA VAL A 1080 -24.80 -7.04 54.12
C VAL A 1080 -25.11 -7.58 55.51
N GLN A 1081 -25.26 -8.90 55.65
CA GLN A 1081 -25.53 -9.53 56.94
C GLN A 1081 -24.36 -9.38 57.91
N SER A 1082 -23.12 -9.45 57.42
CA SER A 1082 -21.92 -9.21 58.24
C SER A 1082 -21.89 -7.78 58.78
N CYS A 1083 -22.24 -6.79 57.96
CA CYS A 1083 -22.41 -5.41 58.39
C CYS A 1083 -23.54 -5.26 59.41
N ASN A 1084 -24.70 -5.90 59.18
CA ASN A 1084 -25.83 -5.88 60.12
C ASN A 1084 -25.43 -6.44 61.49
N ASN A 1085 -24.71 -7.57 61.51
CA ASN A 1085 -24.22 -8.17 62.75
C ASN A 1085 -23.25 -7.23 63.49
N ALA A 1086 -22.34 -6.57 62.78
CA ALA A 1086 -21.40 -5.61 63.37
C ALA A 1086 -22.12 -4.37 63.93
N ILE A 1087 -23.08 -3.82 63.19
CA ILE A 1087 -23.91 -2.69 63.61
C ILE A 1087 -24.75 -3.04 64.84
N GLU A 1088 -25.41 -4.20 64.84
CA GLU A 1088 -26.24 -4.67 65.96
C GLU A 1088 -25.39 -4.82 67.23
N ARG A 1089 -24.22 -5.44 67.11
CA ARG A 1089 -23.27 -5.60 68.22
C ARG A 1089 -22.86 -4.26 68.85
N LEU A 1090 -22.59 -3.24 68.04
CA LEU A 1090 -22.21 -1.90 68.53
C LEU A 1090 -23.40 -1.06 69.02
N SER A 1091 -24.63 -1.41 68.62
CA SER A 1091 -25.83 -0.65 68.98
C SER A 1091 -26.49 -1.11 70.28
N GLN A 1092 -26.01 -2.19 70.91
CA GLN A 1092 -26.52 -2.65 72.21
C GLN A 1092 -25.93 -1.84 73.37
N PRO A 1093 -26.73 -1.40 74.37
CA PRO A 1093 -26.22 -0.72 75.54
C PRO A 1093 -25.34 -1.67 76.36
N GLN A 1094 -24.09 -1.28 76.64
CA GLN A 1094 -23.18 -2.07 77.48
C GLN A 1094 -23.84 -2.32 78.86
N THR A 1095 -24.31 -3.54 79.11
CA THR A 1095 -24.66 -3.97 80.46
C THR A 1095 -23.40 -3.95 81.33
N PRO A 1096 -23.38 -3.24 82.48
CA PRO A 1096 -22.19 -3.20 83.31
C PRO A 1096 -21.87 -4.60 83.81
N VAL A 1097 -20.66 -5.07 83.49
CA VAL A 1097 -20.09 -6.30 84.05
C VAL A 1097 -20.01 -6.12 85.57
N VAL A 1098 -20.93 -6.76 86.31
CA VAL A 1098 -20.84 -6.85 87.76
C VAL A 1098 -19.58 -7.65 88.09
N ASN A 1099 -18.54 -6.94 88.51
CA ASN A 1099 -17.32 -7.52 89.04
C ASN A 1099 -17.69 -8.41 90.24
N ARG A 1100 -17.63 -9.75 90.10
CA ARG A 1100 -17.96 -10.69 91.18
C ARG A 1100 -17.21 -10.40 92.49
N ARG A 1101 -16.04 -9.73 92.45
CA ARG A 1101 -15.33 -9.30 93.67
C ARG A 1101 -16.03 -8.15 94.42
N SER A 1102 -16.72 -7.22 93.76
CA SER A 1102 -17.43 -6.12 94.42
C SER A 1102 -18.74 -6.59 95.07
N PHE A 1103 -19.43 -7.56 94.44
CA PHE A 1103 -20.66 -8.16 94.99
C PHE A 1103 -20.38 -8.90 96.31
N TRP A 1104 -19.36 -9.76 96.37
CA TRP A 1104 -18.97 -10.43 97.62
C TRP A 1104 -18.37 -9.47 98.67
N GLY A 1105 -17.71 -8.40 98.22
CA GLY A 1105 -17.22 -7.33 99.10
C GLY A 1105 -18.36 -6.53 99.75
N TRP A 1106 -19.40 -6.21 98.99
CA TRP A 1106 -20.62 -5.55 99.45
C TRP A 1106 -21.43 -6.47 100.38
N LEU A 1107 -21.59 -7.76 100.03
CA LEU A 1107 -22.27 -8.75 100.88
C LEU A 1107 -21.56 -8.92 102.24
N ARG A 1108 -20.22 -8.94 102.28
CA ARG A 1108 -19.46 -8.99 103.54
C ARG A 1108 -19.61 -7.74 104.39
N ARG A 1109 -19.73 -6.55 103.78
CA ARG A 1109 -19.98 -5.29 104.52
C ARG A 1109 -21.41 -5.23 105.05
N LEU A 1110 -22.39 -5.67 104.26
CA LEU A 1110 -23.79 -5.80 104.69
C LEU A 1110 -23.94 -6.80 105.84
N TRP A 1111 -23.24 -7.94 105.78
CA TRP A 1111 -23.25 -8.93 106.86
C TRP A 1111 -22.59 -8.42 108.14
N ARG A 1112 -21.50 -7.63 108.05
CA ARG A 1112 -20.89 -6.95 109.22
C ARG A 1112 -21.80 -5.88 109.81
N TRP A 1113 -22.52 -5.13 108.96
CA TRP A 1113 -23.48 -4.11 109.40
C TRP A 1113 -24.70 -4.74 110.09
N LEU A 1114 -25.30 -5.78 109.52
CA LEU A 1114 -26.40 -6.53 110.14
C LEU A 1114 -25.98 -7.17 111.48
N ARG A 1115 -24.75 -7.69 111.58
CA ARG A 1115 -24.21 -8.25 112.83
C ARG A 1115 -23.95 -7.18 113.91
N SER A 1116 -23.67 -5.95 113.51
CA SER A 1116 -23.57 -4.78 114.39
C SER A 1116 -24.94 -4.29 114.85
N TRP A 1117 -25.98 -4.46 114.02
CA TRP A 1117 -27.34 -4.00 114.32
C TRP A 1117 -28.06 -4.90 115.31
N PHE A 1118 -27.82 -6.22 115.29
CA PHE A 1118 -28.35 -7.18 116.28
C PHE A 1118 -27.59 -7.26 117.62
N ARG A 1119 -26.53 -6.46 117.81
CA ARG A 1119 -25.77 -6.35 119.08
C ARG A 1119 -26.02 -5.04 119.84
N ARG A 1120 -26.94 -4.21 119.35
CA ARG A 1120 -27.63 -3.16 120.10
C ARG A 1120 -29.09 -3.56 120.21
#